data_AF-A0A2M9E9V3-F1
#
_entry.id   AF-A0A2M9E9V3-F1
#
_cell.length_a   1.000
_cell.length_b   1.000
_cell.length_c   1.000
_cell.angle_alpha   90.00
_cell.angle_beta   90.00
_cell.angle_gamma   90.00
#
_symmetry.space_group_name_H-M   'P 1'
#
loop_
_entity.id
_entity.type
_entity.pdbx_description
1 polymer ?
#
loop_
_entity_poly.entity_id
_entity_poly.type
_entity_poly.pdbx_seq_one_letter_code
_entity_poly.pdbx_strand_id
1 'polypeptide(L)'
;MIGEIGKIKAKKNGRQGVVNYLDQTSQYYEQGGDELPPARWTGIGIEHSGLLDPSRDSNLDFACLLAGVNPFDESEQLTTQKREVIAFDVPTSLPKSFSIVMALETDNDKRKQMNAVVLDATDKAMGFLYAHLYARTGKDGKGPKIALEEVYARSVMHMDSREGDPNAHVHNAICNIAKCADGKFRTIDASALYQNKAVASAIFDAELAKGFERLGYNIEREVAKDKYGNELDRTTWRISGIDRSTELAFSKRRKQIEAYSETHATGDAKKDRDLKQRASLSTRRKKDNDLLPHEIRDRTQEAVRQMRQENLIQWDSVEDLRAQRKQQVIGKSTDRLMQELHANESHWDRYDLIKAIAKRGEFHANAVEEADKAIDRALKQGTLIELANDRNKPQRYCTLEQLRMEEDIAGSALARQGETYHHLDKKQVDRALKEHEQELGFSLKDEQRDAVRHVCERTGGMAVITGQAGTGKTTFAGAFVKAFQSAGFEVIGTSTSSEATKNLQNEASITSLNSAQLLNRLGNEKIKLTSNHVLVLDEAGMMGAKTFSSIQRFADQAGAKIVAIGDCAQLQPIEAGNAFKSVIGQIGDATLADKMRQKRAQDLETANVLYDKSAGGKEIMERWKNNNQLHEHHHQGHAIKQLIKDYRADQRNEEDKIILVQKHNDADRITKEMRQLRHKAGELGETRTINVQVGDEGNNIEAKEFAVNDRIRFTLGNAEDDYNNNSMGTIKAFGKNNTMTVAMDEGEEKTINLSAVKNQFNHGYARTVHSAQGLGRPGVYWLANDNISREMALVAFTRTKEDFAVYGSKSMLERVSNRIDAFEGKKSAMELLKPEDRLLSELRIKNKQQAKEHDYERSLFKSDKQEYVAQAIDELKEKKKELEQEEQLDPYNIAQDQANRYAREIRRLHGEGKDTKQASRNWDDAKELANHFKHEGEERREERRKDLEGNPPIFSSRQKWS
;
A
#
# COMPACT_ATOMS: atom_id res chain seq x y z
N MET A 1 -6.40 -23.41 3.43
CA MET A 1 -5.54 -22.67 4.37
C MET A 1 -4.36 -23.54 4.77
N ILE A 2 -3.13 -23.02 4.79
CA ILE A 2 -2.02 -23.71 5.47
C ILE A 2 -1.97 -23.29 6.96
N GLY A 3 -2.04 -24.27 7.87
CA GLY A 3 -2.01 -24.08 9.32
C GLY A 3 -0.64 -23.65 9.87
N GLU A 4 -0.50 -23.57 11.20
CA GLU A 4 0.84 -23.35 11.81
C GLU A 4 1.75 -24.54 11.50
N ILE A 5 2.94 -24.29 10.94
CA ILE A 5 3.85 -25.36 10.53
C ILE A 5 4.45 -26.01 11.78
N GLY A 6 4.02 -27.24 12.05
CA GLY A 6 4.43 -28.03 13.19
C GLY A 6 5.88 -28.49 13.07
N LYS A 7 6.60 -28.55 14.20
CA LYS A 7 7.96 -29.10 14.26
C LYS A 7 7.92 -30.45 14.98
N ILE A 8 8.05 -31.54 14.24
CA ILE A 8 8.08 -32.89 14.78
C ILE A 8 9.47 -33.13 15.38
N LYS A 9 9.53 -33.46 16.67
CA LYS A 9 10.77 -33.68 17.44
C LYS A 9 10.77 -35.07 18.07
N ALA A 10 11.79 -35.87 17.77
CA ALA A 10 12.00 -37.15 18.45
C ALA A 10 12.62 -36.94 19.85
N LYS A 11 12.16 -37.69 20.86
CA LYS A 11 12.73 -37.66 22.22
C LYS A 11 13.97 -38.55 22.40
N LYS A 12 14.19 -39.49 21.47
CA LYS A 12 15.37 -40.37 21.41
C LYS A 12 15.81 -40.45 19.95
N ASN A 13 17.12 -40.50 19.71
CA ASN A 13 17.70 -40.64 18.38
C ASN A 13 17.91 -42.14 18.07
N GLY A 14 17.67 -42.53 16.81
CA GLY A 14 17.77 -43.92 16.33
C GLY A 14 16.40 -44.51 15.93
N ARG A 15 16.40 -45.46 14.98
CA ARG A 15 15.21 -46.04 14.34
C ARG A 15 14.13 -46.45 15.34
N GLN A 16 14.45 -47.28 16.34
CA GLN A 16 13.47 -47.70 17.35
C GLN A 16 12.88 -46.54 18.17
N GLY A 17 13.60 -45.43 18.35
CA GLY A 17 13.08 -44.23 19.01
C GLY A 17 12.09 -43.43 18.17
N VAL A 18 12.10 -43.64 16.86
CA VAL A 18 11.18 -43.04 15.88
C VAL A 18 10.02 -43.99 15.56
N VAL A 19 10.29 -45.30 15.39
CA VAL A 19 9.25 -46.35 15.28
C VAL A 19 8.34 -46.31 16.51
N ASN A 20 8.88 -46.42 17.73
CA ASN A 20 8.07 -46.33 18.96
C ASN A 20 7.34 -44.97 19.13
N TYR A 21 7.75 -43.91 18.42
CA TYR A 21 7.03 -42.64 18.38
C TYR A 21 5.89 -42.68 17.35
N LEU A 22 6.14 -43.25 16.16
CA LEU A 22 5.13 -43.49 15.14
C LEU A 22 4.07 -44.48 15.65
N ASP A 23 4.42 -45.58 16.30
CA ASP A 23 3.48 -46.52 16.95
C ASP A 23 2.57 -45.78 17.96
N GLN A 24 3.16 -44.90 18.79
CA GLN A 24 2.43 -44.08 19.76
C GLN A 24 1.59 -42.96 19.12
N THR A 25 1.73 -42.75 17.80
CA THR A 25 0.95 -41.81 17.01
C THR A 25 0.35 -42.46 15.76
N SER A 26 0.24 -43.79 15.69
CA SER A 26 0.03 -44.48 14.41
C SER A 26 -1.30 -44.11 13.79
N GLN A 27 -2.30 -43.92 14.66
CA GLN A 27 -3.63 -43.34 14.42
C GLN A 27 -3.64 -41.92 13.81
N TYR A 28 -2.49 -41.26 13.59
CA TYR A 28 -2.35 -40.02 12.80
C TYR A 28 -1.84 -40.23 11.37
N TYR A 29 -1.26 -41.39 11.05
CA TYR A 29 -0.62 -41.66 9.77
C TYR A 29 -1.08 -42.96 9.11
N GLU A 30 -1.74 -43.84 9.86
CA GLU A 30 -2.45 -45.03 9.39
C GLU A 30 -3.93 -44.71 9.18
N GLN A 31 -4.49 -45.21 8.09
CA GLN A 31 -5.93 -45.17 7.84
C GLN A 31 -6.39 -46.55 7.33
N GLY A 32 -7.50 -47.04 7.88
CA GLY A 32 -8.17 -48.25 7.45
C GLY A 32 -9.67 -48.00 7.31
N GLY A 33 -10.25 -48.40 6.18
CA GLY A 33 -11.66 -48.23 5.83
C GLY A 33 -11.87 -47.46 4.51
N ASP A 34 -12.94 -47.80 3.79
CA ASP A 34 -13.15 -47.41 2.39
C ASP A 34 -13.57 -45.93 2.17
N GLU A 35 -13.75 -45.15 3.24
CA GLU A 35 -14.33 -43.79 3.17
C GLU A 35 -13.30 -42.67 2.95
N LEU A 36 -11.99 -42.93 3.12
CA LEU A 36 -10.92 -41.95 2.93
C LEU A 36 -9.73 -42.53 2.13
N PRO A 37 -9.01 -41.71 1.35
CA PRO A 37 -7.88 -42.17 0.55
C PRO A 37 -6.68 -42.52 1.45
N PRO A 38 -5.95 -43.62 1.18
CA PRO A 38 -4.84 -44.05 2.03
C PRO A 38 -3.69 -43.05 2.06
N ALA A 39 -2.90 -43.12 3.14
CA ALA A 39 -1.67 -42.35 3.30
C ALA A 39 -0.72 -42.53 2.11
N ARG A 40 -0.20 -41.43 1.58
CA ARG A 40 0.57 -41.41 0.32
C ARG A 40 1.90 -40.68 0.44
N TRP A 41 2.85 -41.04 -0.41
CA TRP A 41 4.10 -40.31 -0.59
C TRP A 41 3.89 -39.06 -1.46
N THR A 42 4.43 -37.91 -1.07
CA THR A 42 4.46 -36.68 -1.88
C THR A 42 5.83 -36.00 -1.72
N GLY A 43 6.33 -35.34 -2.77
CA GLY A 43 7.70 -34.82 -2.75
C GLY A 43 8.30 -34.54 -4.12
N ILE A 44 9.61 -34.34 -4.16
CA ILE A 44 10.42 -34.25 -5.40
C ILE A 44 11.23 -35.55 -5.53
N GLY A 45 11.36 -36.06 -6.75
CA GLY A 45 12.19 -37.23 -7.06
C GLY A 45 11.61 -38.58 -6.61
N ILE A 46 10.49 -38.60 -5.89
CA ILE A 46 9.90 -39.82 -5.30
C ILE A 46 9.62 -40.91 -6.34
N GLU A 47 9.20 -40.55 -7.55
CA GLU A 47 8.99 -41.49 -8.68
C GLU A 47 10.23 -42.33 -9.01
N HIS A 48 11.43 -41.78 -8.79
CA HIS A 48 12.72 -42.43 -9.02
C HIS A 48 13.36 -42.97 -7.74
N SER A 49 12.80 -42.66 -6.56
CA SER A 49 13.35 -43.03 -5.25
C SER A 49 13.16 -44.50 -4.87
N GLY A 50 12.25 -45.22 -5.54
CA GLY A 50 11.86 -46.59 -5.16
C GLY A 50 10.80 -46.70 -4.05
N LEU A 51 10.45 -45.60 -3.37
CA LEU A 51 9.47 -45.58 -2.26
C LEU A 51 8.00 -45.82 -2.70
N LEU A 52 7.73 -45.89 -4.00
CA LEU A 52 6.40 -46.16 -4.56
C LEU A 52 6.13 -47.65 -4.83
N ASP A 53 7.10 -48.53 -4.58
CA ASP A 53 6.94 -49.97 -4.73
C ASP A 53 5.90 -50.52 -3.72
N PRO A 54 4.78 -51.10 -4.16
CA PRO A 54 3.70 -51.56 -3.28
C PRO A 54 4.06 -52.82 -2.46
N SER A 55 5.22 -53.44 -2.70
CA SER A 55 5.74 -54.52 -1.86
C SER A 55 6.43 -54.02 -0.57
N ARG A 56 6.67 -52.71 -0.45
CA ARG A 56 7.41 -52.11 0.67
C ARG A 56 6.49 -51.64 1.81
N ASP A 57 6.98 -51.77 3.03
CA ASP A 57 6.38 -51.13 4.20
C ASP A 57 6.66 -49.62 4.19
N SER A 58 5.71 -48.86 3.61
CA SER A 58 5.76 -47.40 3.56
C SER A 58 5.80 -46.71 4.93
N ASN A 59 5.35 -47.37 6.01
CA ASN A 59 5.40 -46.80 7.36
C ASN A 59 6.81 -46.97 7.95
N LEU A 60 7.43 -48.14 7.75
CA LEU A 60 8.83 -48.40 8.13
C LEU A 60 9.82 -47.53 7.33
N ASP A 61 9.58 -47.36 6.04
CA ASP A 61 10.38 -46.47 5.18
C ASP A 61 10.34 -45.02 5.66
N PHE A 62 9.13 -44.53 6.01
CA PHE A 62 8.95 -43.21 6.59
C PHE A 62 9.64 -43.10 7.96
N ALA A 63 9.60 -44.14 8.80
CA ALA A 63 10.34 -44.20 10.05
C ALA A 63 11.87 -44.10 9.85
N CYS A 64 12.41 -44.73 8.81
CA CYS A 64 13.83 -44.69 8.47
C CYS A 64 14.27 -43.28 8.02
N LEU A 65 13.53 -42.64 7.12
CA LEU A 65 13.80 -41.25 6.69
C LEU A 65 13.67 -40.24 7.85
N LEU A 66 12.66 -40.40 8.70
CA LEU A 66 12.53 -39.61 9.93
C LEU A 66 13.70 -39.84 10.90
N ALA A 67 14.20 -41.07 11.05
CA ALA A 67 15.41 -41.35 11.83
C ALA A 67 16.69 -40.80 11.18
N GLY A 68 16.76 -40.77 9.85
CA GLY A 68 17.94 -40.38 9.06
C GLY A 68 18.80 -41.59 8.65
N VAL A 69 18.14 -42.72 8.42
CA VAL A 69 18.67 -44.01 7.96
C VAL A 69 18.13 -44.26 6.55
N ASN A 70 18.91 -44.91 5.68
CA ASN A 70 18.45 -45.22 4.33
C ASN A 70 17.35 -46.31 4.39
N PRO A 71 16.14 -46.10 3.81
CA PRO A 71 15.12 -47.14 3.75
C PRO A 71 15.50 -48.35 2.88
N PHE A 72 16.54 -48.24 2.04
CA PHE A 72 17.04 -49.34 1.19
C PHE A 72 18.24 -50.09 1.79
N ASP A 73 18.98 -49.46 2.71
CA ASP A 73 20.06 -50.09 3.49
C ASP A 73 20.01 -49.59 4.94
N GLU A 74 19.51 -50.42 5.85
CA GLU A 74 19.33 -50.06 7.26
C GLU A 74 20.65 -49.81 8.01
N SER A 75 21.81 -50.16 7.40
CA SER A 75 23.13 -49.86 7.93
C SER A 75 23.67 -48.48 7.51
N GLU A 76 23.11 -47.87 6.45
CA GLU A 76 23.55 -46.56 5.97
C GLU A 76 22.87 -45.41 6.71
N GLN A 77 23.67 -44.57 7.36
CA GLN A 77 23.20 -43.35 8.01
C GLN A 77 23.26 -42.15 7.06
N LEU A 78 22.12 -41.78 6.48
CA LEU A 78 21.97 -40.63 5.56
C LEU A 78 22.51 -39.30 6.13
N THR A 79 22.47 -39.10 7.45
CA THR A 79 23.13 -37.93 8.05
C THR A 79 23.69 -38.17 9.44
N THR A 80 24.95 -37.78 9.64
CA THR A 80 25.65 -37.79 10.93
C THR A 80 25.25 -36.63 11.85
N GLN A 81 24.46 -35.67 11.37
CA GLN A 81 24.03 -34.51 12.17
C GLN A 81 22.91 -34.85 13.16
N LYS A 82 23.06 -34.42 14.41
CA LYS A 82 22.05 -34.61 15.45
C LYS A 82 20.87 -33.64 15.26
N ARG A 83 19.82 -34.10 14.58
CA ARG A 83 18.61 -33.32 14.32
C ARG A 83 17.69 -33.26 15.55
N GLU A 84 17.36 -32.05 16.01
CA GLU A 84 16.34 -31.83 17.06
C GLU A 84 14.91 -31.89 16.48
N VAL A 85 14.75 -31.43 15.23
CA VAL A 85 13.51 -31.48 14.44
C VAL A 85 13.73 -32.50 13.33
N ILE A 86 12.94 -33.57 13.33
CA ILE A 86 13.03 -34.68 12.36
C ILE A 86 12.11 -34.49 11.15
N ALA A 87 11.05 -33.69 11.29
CA ALA A 87 10.13 -33.35 10.20
C ALA A 87 9.36 -32.04 10.49
N PHE A 88 8.76 -31.50 9.43
CA PHE A 88 7.84 -30.36 9.47
C PHE A 88 6.45 -30.81 9.02
N ASP A 89 5.45 -30.61 9.87
CA ASP A 89 4.05 -30.85 9.52
C ASP A 89 3.45 -29.58 8.90
N VAL A 90 2.95 -29.69 7.67
CA VAL A 90 2.37 -28.59 6.90
C VAL A 90 0.88 -28.91 6.62
N PRO A 91 -0.02 -28.67 7.59
CA PRO A 91 -1.42 -29.03 7.43
C PRO A 91 -2.16 -28.10 6.45
N THR A 92 -2.75 -28.66 5.40
CA THR A 92 -3.70 -27.98 4.51
C THR A 92 -5.13 -28.20 5.02
N SER A 93 -5.66 -27.21 5.73
CA SER A 93 -7.03 -27.23 6.27
C SER A 93 -8.01 -26.52 5.33
N LEU A 94 -9.17 -27.12 5.09
CA LEU A 94 -10.24 -26.52 4.30
C LEU A 94 -10.94 -25.38 5.07
N PRO A 95 -11.64 -24.44 4.39
CA PRO A 95 -12.63 -23.59 5.02
C PRO A 95 -13.78 -24.42 5.62
N LYS A 96 -14.51 -23.84 6.58
CA LYS A 96 -15.49 -24.59 7.39
C LYS A 96 -16.70 -25.03 6.57
N SER A 97 -17.25 -24.16 5.73
CA SER A 97 -18.31 -24.46 4.75
C SER A 97 -17.98 -25.65 3.84
N PHE A 98 -16.77 -25.73 3.28
CA PHE A 98 -16.34 -26.90 2.50
C PHE A 98 -16.27 -28.18 3.36
N SER A 99 -15.75 -28.08 4.58
CA SER A 99 -15.70 -29.22 5.52
C SER A 99 -17.11 -29.73 5.89
N ILE A 100 -18.08 -28.83 6.01
CA ILE A 100 -19.49 -29.16 6.29
C ILE A 100 -20.10 -29.89 5.08
N VAL A 101 -19.89 -29.40 3.86
CA VAL A 101 -20.36 -30.09 2.63
C VAL A 101 -19.79 -31.49 2.50
N MET A 102 -18.47 -31.66 2.69
CA MET A 102 -17.84 -32.99 2.63
C MET A 102 -18.35 -33.95 3.70
N ALA A 103 -18.67 -33.45 4.90
CA ALA A 103 -19.24 -34.24 5.97
C ALA A 103 -20.75 -34.54 5.79
N LEU A 104 -21.48 -33.81 4.94
CA LEU A 104 -22.90 -34.05 4.68
C LEU A 104 -23.15 -34.98 3.48
N GLU A 105 -22.23 -35.03 2.52
CA GLU A 105 -22.33 -35.87 1.33
C GLU A 105 -22.49 -37.36 1.67
N THR A 106 -23.48 -38.00 1.06
CA THR A 106 -23.83 -39.42 1.27
C THR A 106 -23.42 -40.30 0.09
N ASP A 107 -23.25 -39.72 -1.09
CA ASP A 107 -22.89 -40.42 -2.31
C ASP A 107 -21.40 -40.80 -2.32
N ASN A 108 -21.11 -42.10 -2.43
CA ASN A 108 -19.74 -42.63 -2.36
C ASN A 108 -18.83 -42.12 -3.47
N ASP A 109 -19.34 -41.88 -4.68
CA ASP A 109 -18.52 -41.47 -5.81
C ASP A 109 -18.33 -39.95 -5.83
N LYS A 110 -19.33 -39.17 -5.42
CA LYS A 110 -19.15 -37.73 -5.14
C LYS A 110 -18.14 -37.51 -4.00
N ARG A 111 -18.14 -38.33 -2.94
CA ARG A 111 -17.12 -38.27 -1.88
C ARG A 111 -15.71 -38.55 -2.41
N LYS A 112 -15.53 -39.57 -3.27
CA LYS A 112 -14.23 -39.82 -3.93
C LYS A 112 -13.79 -38.61 -4.77
N GLN A 113 -14.71 -37.96 -5.50
CA GLN A 113 -14.42 -36.76 -6.29
C GLN A 113 -14.02 -35.57 -5.41
N MET A 114 -14.71 -35.33 -4.28
CA MET A 114 -14.33 -34.29 -3.31
C MET A 114 -12.95 -34.57 -2.69
N ASN A 115 -12.69 -35.81 -2.29
CA ASN A 115 -11.39 -36.22 -1.76
C ASN A 115 -10.27 -36.01 -2.80
N ALA A 116 -10.49 -36.39 -4.06
CA ALA A 116 -9.56 -36.15 -5.15
C ALA A 116 -9.27 -34.66 -5.38
N VAL A 117 -10.30 -33.79 -5.31
CA VAL A 117 -10.14 -32.33 -5.36
C VAL A 117 -9.30 -31.79 -4.20
N VAL A 118 -9.50 -32.28 -2.98
CA VAL A 118 -8.71 -31.87 -1.81
C VAL A 118 -7.25 -32.29 -1.92
N LEU A 119 -6.99 -33.49 -2.46
CA LEU A 119 -5.64 -33.98 -2.70
C LEU A 119 -4.95 -33.21 -3.84
N ASP A 120 -5.62 -32.95 -4.97
CA ASP A 120 -5.13 -32.13 -6.09
C ASP A 120 -4.75 -30.70 -5.66
N ALA A 121 -5.63 -30.04 -4.89
CA ALA A 121 -5.35 -28.72 -4.32
C ALA A 121 -4.18 -28.75 -3.32
N THR A 122 -4.03 -29.85 -2.56
CA THR A 122 -2.89 -30.06 -1.66
C THR A 122 -1.60 -30.26 -2.44
N ASP A 123 -1.58 -31.09 -3.49
CA ASP A 123 -0.37 -31.37 -4.27
C ASP A 123 0.16 -30.12 -4.99
N LYS A 124 -0.72 -29.28 -5.54
CA LYS A 124 -0.29 -28.02 -6.18
C LYS A 124 0.36 -27.06 -5.17
N ALA A 125 -0.19 -26.96 -3.97
CA ALA A 125 0.38 -26.14 -2.90
C ALA A 125 1.67 -26.71 -2.31
N MET A 126 1.72 -28.03 -2.09
CA MET A 126 2.89 -28.72 -1.54
C MET A 126 4.02 -28.81 -2.56
N GLY A 127 3.73 -29.11 -3.83
CA GLY A 127 4.68 -29.08 -4.95
C GLY A 127 5.29 -27.69 -5.15
N PHE A 128 4.48 -26.62 -5.04
CA PHE A 128 5.00 -25.26 -4.98
C PHE A 128 5.96 -25.07 -3.80
N LEU A 129 5.63 -25.53 -2.58
CA LEU A 129 6.56 -25.46 -1.46
C LEU A 129 7.86 -26.22 -1.74
N TYR A 130 7.76 -27.49 -2.17
CA TYR A 130 8.92 -28.35 -2.45
C TYR A 130 9.88 -27.72 -3.47
N ALA A 131 9.35 -27.14 -4.55
CA ALA A 131 10.15 -26.48 -5.59
C ALA A 131 10.94 -25.24 -5.10
N HIS A 132 10.56 -24.67 -3.95
CA HIS A 132 11.26 -23.54 -3.33
C HIS A 132 12.08 -23.95 -2.09
N LEU A 133 12.17 -25.24 -1.77
CA LEU A 133 13.05 -25.76 -0.72
C LEU A 133 14.49 -25.84 -1.19
N TYR A 134 15.41 -25.59 -0.26
CA TYR A 134 16.84 -25.71 -0.47
C TYR A 134 17.50 -26.17 0.83
N ALA A 135 18.68 -26.79 0.71
CA ALA A 135 19.59 -26.99 1.83
C ALA A 135 20.70 -25.94 1.78
N ARG A 136 21.59 -25.93 2.78
CA ARG A 136 22.80 -25.12 2.77
C ARG A 136 24.04 -25.97 2.96
N THR A 137 25.13 -25.51 2.37
CA THR A 137 26.47 -26.08 2.58
C THR A 137 27.16 -25.41 3.78
N GLY A 138 28.31 -25.96 4.21
CA GLY A 138 29.07 -25.44 5.36
C GLY A 138 28.49 -25.79 6.74
N LYS A 139 29.17 -25.34 7.80
CA LYS A 139 28.69 -25.49 9.19
C LYS A 139 27.58 -24.47 9.50
N ASP A 140 26.72 -24.85 10.45
CA ASP A 140 25.69 -24.00 11.08
C ASP A 140 24.78 -23.23 10.11
N GLY A 141 24.57 -23.78 8.91
CA GLY A 141 23.74 -23.16 7.87
C GLY A 141 24.29 -21.87 7.26
N LYS A 142 25.61 -21.59 7.39
CA LYS A 142 26.20 -20.32 6.95
C LYS A 142 26.73 -20.29 5.51
N GLY A 143 26.82 -21.43 4.83
CA GLY A 143 27.27 -21.49 3.43
C GLY A 143 26.17 -21.24 2.39
N PRO A 144 26.52 -21.27 1.09
CA PRO A 144 25.56 -21.07 -0.01
C PRO A 144 24.47 -22.14 -0.05
N LYS A 145 23.34 -21.75 -0.63
CA LYS A 145 22.18 -22.61 -0.91
C LYS A 145 22.58 -23.71 -1.91
N ILE A 146 22.01 -24.89 -1.76
CA ILE A 146 22.09 -25.99 -2.72
C ILE A 146 20.70 -26.54 -3.01
N ALA A 147 20.43 -26.84 -4.28
CA ALA A 147 19.16 -27.41 -4.74
C ALA A 147 18.95 -28.84 -4.20
N LEU A 148 17.69 -29.23 -4.08
CA LEU A 148 17.28 -30.57 -3.65
C LEU A 148 16.93 -31.42 -4.87
N GLU A 149 17.47 -32.63 -4.91
CA GLU A 149 17.23 -33.65 -5.93
C GLU A 149 16.06 -34.55 -5.53
N GLU A 150 15.99 -34.91 -4.25
CA GLU A 150 14.88 -35.69 -3.67
C GLU A 150 14.42 -35.07 -2.35
N VAL A 151 13.11 -34.92 -2.19
CA VAL A 151 12.43 -34.41 -0.99
C VAL A 151 11.32 -35.37 -0.64
N TYR A 152 11.29 -35.85 0.60
CA TYR A 152 10.35 -36.89 1.03
C TYR A 152 9.30 -36.33 2.01
N ALA A 153 8.02 -36.56 1.74
CA ALA A 153 6.93 -36.28 2.67
C ALA A 153 5.85 -37.37 2.62
N ARG A 154 5.11 -37.51 3.72
CA ARG A 154 3.92 -38.36 3.83
C ARG A 154 2.69 -37.47 3.99
N SER A 155 1.68 -37.67 3.14
CA SER A 155 0.42 -36.91 3.14
C SER A 155 -0.74 -37.81 3.56
N VAL A 156 -1.55 -37.37 4.55
CA VAL A 156 -2.64 -38.14 5.16
C VAL A 156 -3.86 -37.25 5.38
N MET A 157 -5.05 -37.69 4.97
CA MET A 157 -6.26 -36.87 4.91
C MET A 157 -7.27 -37.23 6.01
N HIS A 158 -7.65 -36.26 6.83
CA HIS A 158 -8.61 -36.42 7.92
C HIS A 158 -9.87 -35.59 7.69
N MET A 159 -11.00 -36.04 8.23
CA MET A 159 -12.31 -35.37 8.12
C MET A 159 -12.74 -34.67 9.42
N ASP A 160 -12.15 -35.07 10.55
CA ASP A 160 -12.55 -34.60 11.87
C ASP A 160 -11.75 -33.38 12.34
N SER A 161 -12.25 -32.79 13.40
CA SER A 161 -11.39 -32.27 14.45
C SER A 161 -11.58 -33.14 15.69
N ARG A 162 -10.56 -33.21 16.56
CA ARG A 162 -10.53 -34.04 17.79
C ARG A 162 -11.67 -33.86 18.82
N GLU A 163 -12.68 -33.05 18.55
CA GLU A 163 -13.93 -32.93 19.35
C GLU A 163 -15.18 -33.41 18.58
N GLY A 164 -15.02 -33.84 17.33
CA GLY A 164 -16.08 -34.30 16.42
C GLY A 164 -16.72 -33.23 15.52
N ASP A 165 -16.25 -31.97 15.51
CA ASP A 165 -16.70 -30.99 14.50
C ASP A 165 -16.09 -31.30 13.12
N PRO A 166 -16.82 -31.19 11.99
CA PRO A 166 -16.30 -31.34 10.62
C PRO A 166 -15.11 -30.42 10.33
N ASN A 167 -13.99 -30.98 9.91
CA ASN A 167 -12.76 -30.24 9.66
C ASN A 167 -11.89 -31.06 8.71
N ALA A 168 -12.20 -31.01 7.42
CA ALA A 168 -11.42 -31.68 6.41
C ALA A 168 -10.02 -31.02 6.31
N HIS A 169 -8.96 -31.82 6.44
CA HIS A 169 -7.58 -31.35 6.36
C HIS A 169 -6.62 -32.47 5.95
N VAL A 170 -5.52 -32.11 5.27
CA VAL A 170 -4.43 -33.04 4.98
C VAL A 170 -3.21 -32.66 5.81
N HIS A 171 -2.70 -33.59 6.62
CA HIS A 171 -1.39 -33.48 7.25
C HIS A 171 -0.31 -33.83 6.22
N ASN A 172 0.69 -32.97 6.06
CA ASN A 172 1.80 -33.19 5.12
C ASN A 172 3.11 -33.14 5.90
N ALA A 173 3.61 -34.30 6.31
CA ALA A 173 4.79 -34.43 7.15
C ALA A 173 6.05 -34.54 6.27
N ILE A 174 6.71 -33.40 6.03
CA ILE A 174 7.95 -33.29 5.26
C ILE A 174 9.13 -33.74 6.14
N CYS A 175 9.88 -34.75 5.69
CA CYS A 175 11.09 -35.18 6.38
C CYS A 175 12.11 -34.03 6.42
N ASN A 176 12.73 -33.76 7.58
CA ASN A 176 13.85 -32.82 7.67
C ASN A 176 15.16 -33.51 7.27
N ILE A 177 15.15 -34.13 6.10
CA ILE A 177 16.30 -34.65 5.37
C ILE A 177 15.91 -34.73 3.89
N ALA A 178 16.80 -34.28 3.01
CA ALA A 178 16.61 -34.27 1.56
C ALA A 178 17.96 -34.52 0.87
N LYS A 179 17.93 -35.23 -0.26
CA LYS A 179 19.09 -35.44 -1.11
C LYS A 179 19.36 -34.14 -1.87
N CYS A 180 20.58 -33.64 -1.82
CA CYS A 180 20.98 -32.42 -2.54
C CYS A 180 21.57 -32.78 -3.91
N ALA A 181 21.61 -31.80 -4.82
CA ALA A 181 22.17 -31.97 -6.18
C ALA A 181 23.68 -32.31 -6.26
N ASP A 182 24.39 -32.48 -5.13
CA ASP A 182 25.73 -33.08 -5.04
C ASP A 182 25.70 -34.54 -4.52
N GLY A 183 24.55 -35.20 -4.60
CA GLY A 183 24.27 -36.55 -4.11
C GLY A 183 24.16 -36.68 -2.58
N LYS A 184 24.42 -35.63 -1.80
CA LYS A 184 24.55 -35.72 -0.33
C LYS A 184 23.29 -35.29 0.38
N PHE A 185 22.87 -36.06 1.38
CA PHE A 185 21.72 -35.78 2.20
C PHE A 185 22.00 -34.68 3.25
N ARG A 186 21.08 -33.72 3.39
CA ARG A 186 21.17 -32.60 4.34
C ARG A 186 19.80 -32.24 4.92
N THR A 187 19.79 -31.50 6.02
CA THR A 187 18.59 -30.83 6.54
C THR A 187 18.13 -29.70 5.63
N ILE A 188 16.82 -29.49 5.57
CA ILE A 188 16.17 -28.47 4.76
C ILE A 188 16.24 -27.12 5.48
N ASP A 189 16.50 -26.01 4.77
CA ASP A 189 16.36 -24.68 5.35
C ASP A 189 14.88 -24.33 5.56
N ALA A 190 14.43 -24.50 6.80
CA ALA A 190 13.06 -24.23 7.21
C ALA A 190 12.61 -22.79 6.95
N SER A 191 13.51 -21.81 6.72
CA SER A 191 13.09 -20.45 6.33
C SER A 191 12.21 -20.47 5.08
N ALA A 192 12.54 -21.35 4.12
CA ALA A 192 11.83 -21.48 2.85
C ALA A 192 10.36 -21.84 3.05
N LEU A 193 10.03 -22.74 3.99
CA LEU A 193 8.65 -23.10 4.32
C LEU A 193 7.87 -21.89 4.87
N TYR A 194 8.44 -21.16 5.83
CA TYR A 194 7.76 -20.00 6.43
C TYR A 194 7.63 -18.82 5.45
N GLN A 195 8.62 -18.61 4.58
CA GLN A 195 8.60 -17.58 3.53
C GLN A 195 7.52 -17.86 2.48
N ASN A 196 7.44 -19.10 1.99
CA ASN A 196 6.55 -19.48 0.89
C ASN A 196 5.12 -19.88 1.32
N LYS A 197 4.89 -20.12 2.62
CA LYS A 197 3.60 -20.52 3.20
C LYS A 197 2.42 -19.69 2.69
N ALA A 198 2.55 -18.37 2.62
CA ALA A 198 1.45 -17.48 2.23
C ALA A 198 0.99 -17.72 0.78
N VAL A 199 1.96 -17.92 -0.12
CA VAL A 199 1.72 -18.22 -1.55
C VAL A 199 1.09 -19.61 -1.69
N ALA A 200 1.67 -20.62 -1.03
CA ALA A 200 1.17 -21.98 -1.04
C ALA A 200 -0.25 -22.11 -0.48
N SER A 201 -0.60 -21.35 0.56
CA SER A 201 -2.00 -21.29 1.04
C SER A 201 -2.92 -20.70 -0.03
N ALA A 202 -2.51 -19.62 -0.71
CA ALA A 202 -3.34 -19.01 -1.75
C ALA A 202 -3.56 -19.98 -2.94
N ILE A 203 -2.52 -20.72 -3.33
CA ILE A 203 -2.62 -21.79 -4.35
C ILE A 203 -3.61 -22.88 -3.91
N PHE A 204 -3.48 -23.41 -2.69
CA PHE A 204 -4.42 -24.40 -2.13
C PHE A 204 -5.85 -23.85 -2.13
N ASP A 205 -6.04 -22.64 -1.59
CA ASP A 205 -7.36 -22.05 -1.39
C ASP A 205 -8.05 -21.80 -2.76
N ALA A 206 -7.31 -21.38 -3.80
CA ALA A 206 -7.83 -21.18 -5.16
C ALA A 206 -8.12 -22.50 -5.93
N GLU A 207 -7.21 -23.48 -5.90
CA GLU A 207 -7.42 -24.76 -6.60
C GLU A 207 -8.51 -25.62 -5.91
N LEU A 208 -8.70 -25.47 -4.60
CA LEU A 208 -9.86 -26.03 -3.88
C LEU A 208 -11.17 -25.43 -4.37
N ALA A 209 -11.27 -24.09 -4.48
CA ALA A 209 -12.46 -23.40 -4.99
C ALA A 209 -12.83 -23.90 -6.40
N LYS A 210 -11.89 -23.78 -7.34
CA LYS A 210 -11.97 -24.29 -8.72
C LYS A 210 -12.26 -25.79 -8.81
N GLY A 211 -11.85 -26.57 -7.82
CA GLY A 211 -12.21 -27.98 -7.67
C GLY A 211 -13.70 -28.16 -7.38
N PHE A 212 -14.24 -27.48 -6.36
CA PHE A 212 -15.65 -27.57 -5.99
C PHE A 212 -16.59 -26.91 -7.02
N GLU A 213 -16.16 -25.87 -7.74
CA GLU A 213 -16.90 -25.32 -8.89
C GLU A 213 -17.09 -26.36 -10.01
N ARG A 214 -16.08 -27.20 -10.27
CA ARG A 214 -16.18 -28.34 -11.21
C ARG A 214 -17.09 -29.45 -10.71
N LEU A 215 -17.34 -29.54 -9.40
CA LEU A 215 -18.35 -30.41 -8.78
C LEU A 215 -19.75 -29.75 -8.70
N GLY A 216 -19.92 -28.55 -9.26
CA GLY A 216 -21.20 -27.86 -9.37
C GLY A 216 -21.56 -26.91 -8.23
N TYR A 217 -20.68 -26.67 -7.25
CA TYR A 217 -20.94 -25.70 -6.19
C TYR A 217 -20.72 -24.26 -6.66
N ASN A 218 -21.58 -23.33 -6.22
CA ASN A 218 -21.30 -21.91 -6.36
C ASN A 218 -20.39 -21.45 -5.20
N ILE A 219 -19.30 -20.74 -5.51
CA ILE A 219 -18.30 -20.32 -4.54
C ILE A 219 -18.34 -18.80 -4.36
N GLU A 220 -18.38 -18.37 -3.10
CA GLU A 220 -18.36 -16.98 -2.67
C GLU A 220 -16.97 -16.59 -2.15
N ARG A 221 -16.61 -15.31 -2.34
CA ARG A 221 -15.38 -14.69 -1.85
C ARG A 221 -15.69 -13.85 -0.61
N GLU A 222 -15.03 -14.11 0.52
CA GLU A 222 -15.17 -13.31 1.74
C GLU A 222 -13.81 -12.76 2.20
N VAL A 223 -13.77 -11.58 2.80
CA VAL A 223 -12.64 -11.13 3.61
C VAL A 223 -12.66 -11.94 4.90
N ALA A 224 -11.62 -12.73 5.18
CA ALA A 224 -11.63 -13.63 6.32
C ALA A 224 -11.61 -12.83 7.62
N LYS A 225 -12.69 -12.95 8.41
CA LYS A 225 -12.81 -12.26 9.70
C LYS A 225 -12.23 -13.08 10.85
N ASP A 226 -11.66 -12.41 11.84
CA ASP A 226 -11.19 -13.00 13.08
C ASP A 226 -12.37 -13.44 13.98
N LYS A 227 -12.08 -13.88 15.21
CA LYS A 227 -13.10 -14.38 16.13
C LYS A 227 -13.98 -13.29 16.78
N TYR A 228 -13.67 -12.02 16.52
CA TYR A 228 -14.41 -10.85 16.98
C TYR A 228 -15.13 -10.12 15.84
N GLY A 229 -15.02 -10.62 14.60
CA GLY A 229 -15.62 -9.99 13.42
C GLY A 229 -14.68 -9.06 12.64
N ASN A 230 -13.48 -8.78 13.17
CA ASN A 230 -12.52 -7.88 12.53
C ASN A 230 -11.98 -8.49 11.23
N GLU A 231 -11.84 -7.69 10.19
CA GLU A 231 -11.20 -8.09 8.93
C GLU A 231 -9.72 -8.44 9.14
N LEU A 232 -9.29 -9.53 8.51
CA LEU A 232 -7.87 -9.87 8.30
C LEU A 232 -7.50 -9.53 6.84
N ASP A 233 -6.24 -9.16 6.57
CA ASP A 233 -5.71 -9.13 5.20
C ASP A 233 -5.49 -10.56 4.66
N ARG A 234 -6.60 -11.28 4.49
CA ARG A 234 -6.65 -12.56 3.82
C ARG A 234 -8.08 -12.79 3.31
N THR A 235 -8.23 -12.93 2.00
CA THR A 235 -9.45 -13.52 1.45
C THR A 235 -9.58 -14.98 1.94
N THR A 236 -10.83 -15.46 2.01
CA THR A 236 -11.16 -16.88 2.06
C THR A 236 -12.28 -17.18 1.07
N TRP A 237 -12.29 -18.40 0.55
CA TRP A 237 -13.42 -18.92 -0.21
C TRP A 237 -14.41 -19.61 0.75
N ARG A 238 -15.68 -19.64 0.35
CA ARG A 238 -16.81 -20.29 1.06
C ARG A 238 -17.81 -20.82 0.03
N ILE A 239 -18.57 -21.85 0.38
CA ILE A 239 -19.65 -22.36 -0.49
C ILE A 239 -20.92 -21.53 -0.25
N SER A 240 -21.57 -21.08 -1.32
CA SER A 240 -22.84 -20.34 -1.26
C SER A 240 -23.92 -21.08 -0.48
N GLY A 241 -24.82 -20.33 0.15
CA GLY A 241 -25.92 -20.90 0.96
C GLY A 241 -25.52 -21.39 2.36
N ILE A 242 -24.23 -21.70 2.61
CA ILE A 242 -23.75 -21.91 3.98
C ILE A 242 -23.44 -20.56 4.61
N ASP A 243 -24.18 -20.25 5.68
CA ASP A 243 -24.07 -18.98 6.38
C ASP A 243 -22.99 -19.02 7.49
N ARG A 244 -22.66 -17.86 8.04
CA ARG A 244 -21.62 -17.75 9.08
C ARG A 244 -22.08 -18.31 10.43
N SER A 245 -23.39 -18.32 10.70
CA SER A 245 -23.97 -18.92 11.92
C SER A 245 -23.68 -20.42 11.95
N THR A 246 -23.92 -21.11 10.84
CA THR A 246 -23.61 -22.53 10.64
C THR A 246 -22.12 -22.83 10.85
N GLU A 247 -21.23 -22.07 10.22
CA GLU A 247 -19.77 -22.25 10.42
C GLU A 247 -19.34 -22.06 11.89
N LEU A 248 -19.96 -21.11 12.60
CA LEU A 248 -19.69 -20.84 14.03
C LEU A 248 -20.30 -21.90 14.96
N ALA A 249 -21.38 -22.57 14.55
CA ALA A 249 -21.97 -23.69 15.28
C ALA A 249 -21.07 -24.95 15.21
N PHE A 250 -20.49 -25.24 14.04
CA PHE A 250 -19.52 -26.33 13.83
C PHE A 250 -18.06 -25.92 14.17
N SER A 251 -17.87 -25.03 15.15
CA SER A 251 -16.56 -24.54 15.59
C SER A 251 -16.38 -24.63 17.13
N LYS A 252 -16.95 -25.67 17.73
CA LYS A 252 -16.98 -25.92 19.19
C LYS A 252 -15.56 -26.07 19.75
N ARG A 253 -14.69 -26.84 19.09
CA ARG A 253 -13.29 -27.02 19.51
C ARG A 253 -12.52 -25.70 19.59
N ARG A 254 -12.75 -24.80 18.64
CA ARG A 254 -12.08 -23.48 18.61
C ARG A 254 -12.52 -22.63 19.79
N LYS A 255 -13.83 -22.56 20.05
CA LYS A 255 -14.41 -21.88 21.23
C LYS A 255 -13.84 -22.44 22.54
N GLN A 256 -13.69 -23.75 22.67
CA GLN A 256 -13.12 -24.40 23.87
C GLN A 256 -11.63 -24.09 24.08
N ILE A 257 -10.78 -24.22 23.06
CA ILE A 257 -9.34 -23.92 23.18
C ILE A 257 -9.14 -22.43 23.49
N GLU A 258 -9.94 -21.55 22.89
CA GLU A 258 -9.88 -20.12 23.14
C GLU A 258 -10.40 -19.77 24.56
N ALA A 259 -11.51 -20.35 25.02
CA ALA A 259 -12.02 -20.15 26.38
C ALA A 259 -11.10 -20.73 27.47
N TYR A 260 -10.45 -21.88 27.23
CA TYR A 260 -9.42 -22.40 28.13
C TYR A 260 -8.20 -21.48 28.15
N SER A 261 -7.76 -21.01 26.99
CA SER A 261 -6.64 -20.05 26.88
C SER A 261 -6.94 -18.72 27.58
N GLU A 262 -8.21 -18.28 27.62
CA GLU A 262 -8.63 -17.04 28.30
C GLU A 262 -8.81 -17.23 29.82
N THR A 263 -9.33 -18.39 30.27
CA THR A 263 -9.53 -18.70 31.69
C THR A 263 -8.25 -19.13 32.43
N HIS A 264 -7.31 -19.77 31.73
CA HIS A 264 -6.07 -20.29 32.31
C HIS A 264 -4.83 -19.47 31.92
N ALA A 265 -5.00 -18.30 31.28
CA ALA A 265 -3.89 -17.38 30.96
C ALA A 265 -3.12 -17.01 32.23
N THR A 266 -1.93 -17.57 32.40
CA THR A 266 -1.11 -17.35 33.61
C THR A 266 -0.35 -16.03 33.56
N GLY A 267 -0.15 -15.49 32.36
CA GLY A 267 0.80 -14.42 32.14
C GLY A 267 2.21 -14.91 32.41
N ASP A 268 2.65 -15.89 31.61
CA ASP A 268 4.04 -16.44 31.56
C ASP A 268 4.35 -16.93 30.12
N ALA A 269 5.45 -16.52 29.47
CA ALA A 269 5.55 -16.49 27.99
C ALA A 269 5.71 -17.79 27.15
N LYS A 270 6.47 -18.83 27.50
CA LYS A 270 6.59 -19.39 28.85
C LYS A 270 5.51 -20.44 29.03
N LYS A 271 4.86 -20.45 30.19
CA LYS A 271 3.72 -21.33 30.49
C LYS A 271 2.51 -21.11 29.56
N ASP A 272 2.35 -19.96 28.90
CA ASP A 272 1.21 -19.54 28.06
C ASP A 272 1.35 -19.90 26.57
N ARG A 273 2.56 -19.87 26.00
CA ARG A 273 2.81 -20.59 24.74
C ARG A 273 2.69 -22.09 24.96
N ASP A 274 3.26 -22.56 26.07
CA ASP A 274 2.98 -23.88 26.61
C ASP A 274 1.51 -24.03 27.06
N LEU A 275 0.66 -22.99 27.12
CA LEU A 275 -0.77 -23.07 27.47
C LEU A 275 -1.64 -23.14 26.22
N LYS A 276 -1.31 -22.51 25.10
CA LYS A 276 -1.95 -22.90 23.83
C LYS A 276 -1.64 -24.37 23.51
N GLN A 277 -0.42 -24.80 23.80
CA GLN A 277 -0.04 -26.20 23.69
C GLN A 277 -0.68 -27.08 24.79
N ARG A 278 -0.72 -26.65 26.07
CA ARG A 278 -1.34 -27.42 27.15
C ARG A 278 -2.86 -27.45 27.05
N ALA A 279 -3.55 -26.38 26.66
CA ALA A 279 -4.98 -26.38 26.33
C ALA A 279 -5.29 -27.46 25.29
N SER A 280 -4.55 -27.46 24.17
CA SER A 280 -4.61 -28.50 23.14
C SER A 280 -4.23 -29.91 23.64
N LEU A 281 -3.69 -30.03 24.86
CA LEU A 281 -3.34 -31.25 25.57
C LEU A 281 -4.13 -31.47 26.89
N SER A 282 -5.07 -30.60 27.29
CA SER A 282 -5.75 -30.59 28.59
C SER A 282 -7.26 -30.29 28.52
N THR A 283 -7.74 -29.54 27.52
CA THR A 283 -9.12 -29.73 27.02
C THR A 283 -9.26 -31.07 26.30
N ARG A 284 -8.11 -31.63 25.87
CA ARG A 284 -7.94 -33.02 25.41
C ARG A 284 -8.61 -33.99 26.38
N ARG A 285 -9.80 -34.48 26.01
CA ARG A 285 -10.30 -35.77 26.51
C ARG A 285 -9.21 -36.82 26.29
N LYS A 286 -9.01 -37.72 27.26
CA LYS A 286 -8.32 -38.99 26.97
C LYS A 286 -9.13 -39.70 25.88
N LYS A 287 -8.44 -40.35 24.94
CA LYS A 287 -9.10 -41.07 23.84
C LYS A 287 -9.95 -42.21 24.39
N ASP A 288 -11.25 -42.11 24.20
CA ASP A 288 -12.06 -43.22 23.72
C ASP A 288 -12.24 -43.00 22.21
N ASN A 289 -11.19 -43.35 21.47
CA ASN A 289 -11.02 -43.27 19.99
C ASN A 289 -11.13 -41.88 19.32
N ASP A 290 -10.60 -41.77 18.09
CA ASP A 290 -10.99 -40.72 17.15
C ASP A 290 -12.22 -41.22 16.37
N LEU A 291 -13.08 -40.31 15.89
CA LEU A 291 -14.31 -40.70 15.19
C LEU A 291 -14.03 -41.20 13.77
N LEU A 292 -14.72 -42.25 13.38
CA LEU A 292 -14.72 -42.75 12.01
C LEU A 292 -15.50 -41.77 11.09
N PRO A 293 -15.19 -41.70 9.78
CA PRO A 293 -15.77 -40.67 8.90
C PRO A 293 -17.31 -40.67 8.86
N HIS A 294 -17.94 -41.85 8.94
CA HIS A 294 -19.39 -41.96 9.10
C HIS A 294 -19.92 -41.35 10.40
N GLU A 295 -19.26 -41.53 11.55
CA GLU A 295 -19.71 -40.94 12.83
C GLU A 295 -19.67 -39.41 12.80
N ILE A 296 -18.72 -38.82 12.05
CA ILE A 296 -18.67 -37.37 11.79
C ILE A 296 -19.87 -36.96 10.94
N ARG A 297 -20.13 -37.68 9.84
CA ARG A 297 -21.27 -37.42 8.95
C ARG A 297 -22.59 -37.47 9.70
N ASP A 298 -22.80 -38.52 10.47
CA ASP A 298 -24.07 -38.77 11.16
C ASP A 298 -24.32 -37.69 12.23
N ARG A 299 -23.29 -37.28 12.98
CA ARG A 299 -23.34 -36.11 13.89
C ARG A 299 -23.59 -34.79 13.17
N THR A 300 -23.07 -34.64 11.95
CA THR A 300 -23.21 -33.41 11.15
C THR A 300 -24.61 -33.29 10.58
N GLN A 301 -25.14 -34.38 10.03
CA GLN A 301 -26.52 -34.47 9.57
C GLN A 301 -27.50 -34.19 10.70
N GLU A 302 -27.27 -34.76 11.89
CA GLU A 302 -28.14 -34.54 13.04
C GLU A 302 -28.11 -33.09 13.55
N ALA A 303 -26.92 -32.49 13.65
CA ALA A 303 -26.79 -31.06 13.99
C ALA A 303 -27.43 -30.13 12.93
N VAL A 304 -27.35 -30.49 11.64
CA VAL A 304 -28.02 -29.77 10.54
C VAL A 304 -29.55 -29.90 10.61
N ARG A 305 -30.09 -31.09 10.95
CA ARG A 305 -31.53 -31.28 11.19
C ARG A 305 -32.04 -30.40 12.33
N GLN A 306 -31.30 -30.32 13.43
CA GLN A 306 -31.65 -29.47 14.57
C GLN A 306 -31.66 -27.98 14.17
N MET A 307 -30.65 -27.51 13.43
CA MET A 307 -30.62 -26.14 12.90
C MET A 307 -31.79 -25.82 11.96
N ARG A 308 -32.34 -26.81 11.23
CA ARG A 308 -33.58 -26.61 10.43
C ARG A 308 -34.82 -26.50 11.29
N GLN A 309 -34.96 -27.34 12.31
CA GLN A 309 -36.08 -27.27 13.26
C GLN A 309 -36.10 -25.93 14.01
N GLU A 310 -34.93 -25.32 14.22
CA GLU A 310 -34.75 -23.98 14.80
C GLU A 310 -34.82 -22.82 13.75
N ASN A 311 -35.13 -23.10 12.48
CA ASN A 311 -35.15 -22.14 11.35
C ASN A 311 -33.82 -21.38 11.09
N LEU A 312 -32.69 -21.90 11.58
CA LEU A 312 -31.37 -21.25 11.47
C LEU A 312 -30.70 -21.40 10.09
N ILE A 313 -31.16 -22.34 9.25
CA ILE A 313 -30.65 -22.54 7.88
C ILE A 313 -31.78 -22.75 6.87
N GLN A 314 -31.50 -22.47 5.60
CA GLN A 314 -32.48 -22.29 4.51
C GLN A 314 -32.25 -23.24 3.31
N TRP A 315 -31.66 -24.43 3.54
CA TRP A 315 -31.34 -25.41 2.49
C TRP A 315 -31.57 -26.85 2.99
N ASP A 316 -32.14 -27.70 2.14
CA ASP A 316 -32.65 -29.03 2.51
C ASP A 316 -31.68 -30.18 2.19
N SER A 317 -30.73 -29.97 1.30
CA SER A 317 -29.77 -30.98 0.83
C SER A 317 -28.42 -30.38 0.45
N VAL A 318 -27.46 -31.24 0.14
CA VAL A 318 -26.17 -30.83 -0.46
C VAL A 318 -26.36 -30.43 -1.94
N GLU A 319 -27.34 -31.04 -2.62
CA GLU A 319 -27.76 -30.71 -3.98
C GLU A 319 -28.31 -29.27 -4.12
N ASP A 320 -29.02 -28.74 -3.12
CA ASP A 320 -29.53 -27.35 -3.16
C ASP A 320 -28.38 -26.31 -3.22
N LEU A 321 -27.25 -26.62 -2.58
CA LEU A 321 -26.04 -25.80 -2.60
C LEU A 321 -25.32 -25.83 -3.97
N ARG A 322 -25.74 -26.71 -4.89
CA ARG A 322 -25.29 -26.76 -6.30
C ARG A 322 -26.26 -26.09 -7.27
N ALA A 323 -27.52 -25.89 -6.88
CA ALA A 323 -28.58 -25.37 -7.76
C ALA A 323 -28.58 -23.83 -7.89
N GLN A 324 -27.83 -23.12 -7.04
CA GLN A 324 -27.88 -21.65 -7.00
C GLN A 324 -27.15 -20.99 -8.18
N ARG A 325 -27.70 -19.85 -8.65
CA ARG A 325 -27.27 -19.18 -9.89
C ARG A 325 -25.80 -18.74 -9.83
N LYS A 326 -25.02 -19.16 -10.84
CA LYS A 326 -23.68 -18.63 -11.12
C LYS A 326 -23.71 -17.10 -11.22
N GLN A 327 -22.96 -16.42 -10.35
CA GLN A 327 -22.57 -15.03 -10.62
C GLN A 327 -21.40 -15.05 -11.61
N GLN A 328 -21.55 -14.37 -12.74
CA GLN A 328 -20.41 -14.11 -13.63
C GLN A 328 -19.48 -13.07 -12.99
N VAL A 329 -18.35 -13.52 -12.46
CA VAL A 329 -17.27 -12.61 -12.06
C VAL A 329 -16.62 -12.07 -13.34
N ILE A 330 -16.73 -10.76 -13.57
CA ILE A 330 -16.13 -10.09 -14.72
C ILE A 330 -14.62 -9.96 -14.48
N GLY A 331 -13.85 -10.90 -15.01
CA GLY A 331 -12.39 -10.97 -14.81
C GLY A 331 -11.65 -9.72 -15.33
N LYS A 332 -10.78 -9.16 -14.48
CA LYS A 332 -9.85 -8.09 -14.85
C LYS A 332 -8.56 -8.69 -15.44
N SER A 333 -7.89 -8.00 -16.36
CA SER A 333 -6.57 -8.45 -16.85
C SER A 333 -5.52 -8.54 -15.74
N THR A 334 -4.51 -9.40 -15.93
CA THR A 334 -3.29 -9.46 -15.13
C THR A 334 -2.53 -8.14 -15.14
N ASP A 335 -2.57 -7.38 -16.24
CA ASP A 335 -1.91 -6.07 -16.34
C ASP A 335 -2.46 -5.06 -15.31
N ARG A 336 -3.79 -5.04 -15.17
CA ARG A 336 -4.47 -4.23 -14.15
C ARG A 336 -4.19 -4.71 -12.72
N LEU A 337 -3.91 -6.00 -12.54
CA LEU A 337 -3.47 -6.53 -11.25
C LEU A 337 -2.02 -6.12 -10.93
N MET A 338 -1.13 -6.09 -11.93
CA MET A 338 0.23 -5.54 -11.79
C MET A 338 0.23 -4.03 -11.50
N GLN A 339 -0.75 -3.27 -12.01
CA GLN A 339 -1.01 -1.89 -11.58
C GLN A 339 -1.57 -1.82 -10.15
N GLU A 340 -2.55 -2.66 -9.78
CA GLU A 340 -3.13 -2.68 -8.43
C GLU A 340 -2.13 -3.12 -7.34
N LEU A 341 -1.04 -3.84 -7.68
CA LEU A 341 0.09 -4.09 -6.76
C LEU A 341 0.85 -2.80 -6.38
N HIS A 342 0.88 -1.79 -7.25
CA HIS A 342 1.43 -0.47 -6.96
C HIS A 342 0.47 0.43 -6.16
N ALA A 343 -0.53 -0.13 -5.48
CA ALA A 343 -1.31 0.60 -4.48
C ALA A 343 -0.40 1.12 -3.35
N ASN A 344 0.49 0.28 -2.82
CA ASN A 344 1.28 0.59 -1.62
C ASN A 344 2.81 0.58 -1.85
N GLU A 345 3.34 -0.16 -2.82
CA GLU A 345 4.80 -0.27 -3.02
C GLU A 345 5.23 0.09 -4.45
N SER A 346 6.35 0.81 -4.61
CA SER A 346 6.91 1.15 -5.93
C SER A 346 7.42 -0.08 -6.70
N HIS A 347 7.55 -1.22 -6.03
CA HIS A 347 7.99 -2.49 -6.62
C HIS A 347 7.25 -3.67 -5.99
N TRP A 348 7.18 -4.78 -6.72
CA TRP A 348 6.64 -6.05 -6.23
C TRP A 348 7.49 -7.22 -6.76
N ASP A 349 7.36 -8.39 -6.15
CA ASP A 349 8.01 -9.61 -6.62
C ASP A 349 7.04 -10.62 -7.27
N ARG A 350 7.61 -11.65 -7.90
CA ARG A 350 6.84 -12.74 -8.53
C ARG A 350 5.81 -13.37 -7.59
N TYR A 351 6.12 -13.49 -6.29
CA TYR A 351 5.21 -14.07 -5.32
C TYR A 351 4.06 -13.14 -4.97
N ASP A 352 4.26 -11.82 -4.95
CA ASP A 352 3.17 -10.82 -4.84
C ASP A 352 2.16 -10.98 -5.96
N LEU A 353 2.64 -11.14 -7.21
CA LEU A 353 1.78 -11.42 -8.36
C LEU A 353 1.00 -12.73 -8.18
N ILE A 354 1.65 -13.84 -7.82
CA ILE A 354 0.96 -15.13 -7.57
C ILE A 354 -0.07 -15.00 -6.44
N LYS A 355 0.29 -14.35 -5.32
CA LYS A 355 -0.61 -14.09 -4.18
C LYS A 355 -1.84 -13.28 -4.62
N ALA A 356 -1.67 -12.26 -5.46
CA ALA A 356 -2.75 -11.42 -5.92
C ALA A 356 -3.67 -12.13 -6.95
N ILE A 357 -3.10 -12.87 -7.91
CA ILE A 357 -3.85 -13.74 -8.84
C ILE A 357 -4.71 -14.74 -8.07
N ALA A 358 -4.10 -15.47 -7.13
CA ALA A 358 -4.79 -16.46 -6.30
C ALA A 358 -5.81 -15.84 -5.31
N LYS A 359 -5.56 -14.63 -4.78
CA LYS A 359 -6.55 -13.87 -3.98
C LYS A 359 -7.79 -13.47 -4.79
N ARG A 360 -7.71 -13.34 -6.13
CA ARG A 360 -8.85 -12.95 -6.98
C ARG A 360 -9.69 -14.12 -7.50
N GLY A 361 -9.10 -15.27 -7.81
CA GLY A 361 -9.81 -16.45 -8.36
C GLY A 361 -10.37 -16.32 -9.78
N GLU A 362 -10.52 -15.09 -10.29
CA GLU A 362 -10.90 -14.76 -11.70
C GLU A 362 -10.13 -15.60 -12.73
N PHE A 363 -8.85 -15.86 -12.46
CA PHE A 363 -7.96 -16.65 -13.31
C PHE A 363 -8.18 -18.15 -13.07
N HIS A 364 -8.92 -18.80 -13.97
CA HIS A 364 -9.22 -20.24 -13.92
C HIS A 364 -7.97 -21.14 -14.18
N ALA A 365 -6.79 -20.54 -14.38
CA ALA A 365 -5.51 -21.20 -14.66
C ALA A 365 -4.68 -21.42 -13.38
N ASN A 366 -3.56 -22.14 -13.50
CA ASN A 366 -2.57 -22.26 -12.43
C ASN A 366 -1.98 -20.87 -12.11
N ALA A 367 -2.19 -20.37 -10.89
CA ALA A 367 -1.79 -19.02 -10.50
C ALA A 367 -0.26 -18.76 -10.57
N VAL A 368 0.55 -19.82 -10.53
CA VAL A 368 2.00 -19.74 -10.73
C VAL A 368 2.33 -19.50 -12.20
N GLU A 369 1.74 -20.32 -13.07
CA GLU A 369 1.96 -20.31 -14.51
C GLU A 369 1.38 -19.04 -15.18
N GLU A 370 0.24 -18.54 -14.70
CA GLU A 370 -0.33 -17.28 -15.21
C GLU A 370 0.48 -16.05 -14.75
N ALA A 371 1.07 -16.08 -13.55
CA ALA A 371 2.01 -15.05 -13.10
C ALA A 371 3.27 -15.02 -14.00
N ASP A 372 3.83 -16.19 -14.31
CA ASP A 372 5.00 -16.32 -15.19
C ASP A 372 4.67 -15.80 -16.60
N LYS A 373 3.55 -16.26 -17.20
CA LYS A 373 3.09 -15.79 -18.52
C LYS A 373 2.79 -14.30 -18.57
N ALA A 374 2.30 -13.71 -17.47
CA ALA A 374 2.04 -12.27 -17.39
C ALA A 374 3.34 -11.46 -17.32
N ILE A 375 4.30 -11.87 -16.48
CA ILE A 375 5.63 -11.26 -16.40
C ILE A 375 6.34 -11.35 -17.76
N ASP A 376 6.42 -12.54 -18.35
CA ASP A 376 7.05 -12.78 -19.65
C ASP A 376 6.46 -11.90 -20.76
N ARG A 377 5.13 -11.77 -20.78
CA ARG A 377 4.40 -10.93 -21.76
C ARG A 377 4.71 -9.45 -21.56
N ALA A 378 4.65 -8.96 -20.32
CA ALA A 378 4.84 -7.55 -20.02
C ALA A 378 6.31 -7.10 -20.16
N LEU A 379 7.28 -7.96 -19.85
CA LEU A 379 8.70 -7.74 -20.16
C LEU A 379 8.92 -7.64 -21.68
N LYS A 380 8.37 -8.59 -22.47
CA LYS A 380 8.48 -8.57 -23.94
C LYS A 380 7.78 -7.37 -24.60
N GLN A 381 6.79 -6.77 -23.92
CA GLN A 381 6.11 -5.55 -24.35
C GLN A 381 6.76 -4.25 -23.83
N GLY A 382 7.75 -4.34 -22.93
CA GLY A 382 8.34 -3.17 -22.26
C GLY A 382 7.39 -2.46 -21.28
N THR A 383 6.25 -3.06 -20.93
CA THR A 383 5.28 -2.52 -19.97
C THR A 383 5.64 -2.86 -18.53
N LEU A 384 6.56 -3.81 -18.32
CA LEU A 384 7.19 -4.15 -17.04
C LEU A 384 8.71 -3.95 -17.13
N ILE A 385 9.30 -3.44 -16.05
CA ILE A 385 10.74 -3.23 -15.91
C ILE A 385 11.29 -4.16 -14.82
N GLU A 386 12.39 -4.84 -15.12
CA GLU A 386 13.12 -5.68 -14.15
C GLU A 386 14.11 -4.83 -13.35
N LEU A 387 13.96 -4.81 -12.03
CA LEU A 387 14.81 -4.01 -11.13
C LEU A 387 16.12 -4.71 -10.78
N ALA A 388 17.07 -3.98 -10.19
CA ALA A 388 18.35 -4.50 -9.75
C ALA A 388 18.19 -5.68 -8.75
N ASN A 389 18.83 -6.79 -9.09
CA ASN A 389 18.77 -8.04 -8.32
C ASN A 389 19.56 -7.93 -7.01
N ASP A 390 18.91 -8.26 -5.89
CA ASP A 390 19.54 -8.43 -4.57
C ASP A 390 19.66 -9.93 -4.30
N ARG A 391 20.89 -10.44 -4.19
CA ARG A 391 21.20 -11.88 -4.04
C ARG A 391 20.47 -12.57 -2.88
N ASN A 392 19.93 -11.82 -1.91
CA ASN A 392 19.21 -12.35 -0.75
C ASN A 392 17.68 -12.20 -0.84
N LYS A 393 17.15 -11.46 -1.82
CA LYS A 393 15.72 -11.19 -2.01
C LYS A 393 15.22 -11.81 -3.34
N PRO A 394 13.90 -11.95 -3.55
CA PRO A 394 13.35 -12.30 -4.85
C PRO A 394 13.65 -11.26 -5.93
N GLN A 395 13.57 -11.66 -7.20
CA GLN A 395 13.63 -10.71 -8.32
C GLN A 395 12.39 -9.80 -8.28
N ARG A 396 12.62 -8.50 -8.43
CA ARG A 396 11.61 -7.43 -8.28
C ARG A 396 11.34 -6.75 -9.61
N TYR A 397 10.14 -6.22 -9.74
CA TYR A 397 9.63 -5.55 -10.92
C TYR A 397 8.85 -4.29 -10.55
N CYS A 398 8.71 -3.39 -11.52
CA CYS A 398 7.70 -2.32 -11.49
C CYS A 398 7.06 -2.17 -12.87
N THR A 399 5.83 -1.67 -12.95
CA THR A 399 5.26 -1.27 -14.25
C THR A 399 5.99 -0.05 -14.80
N LEU A 400 6.03 0.08 -16.13
CA LEU A 400 6.54 1.28 -16.79
C LEU A 400 5.78 2.53 -16.32
N GLU A 401 4.47 2.42 -16.07
CA GLU A 401 3.64 3.51 -15.55
C GLU A 401 4.11 4.01 -14.17
N GLN A 402 4.41 3.11 -13.23
CA GLN A 402 4.96 3.49 -11.92
C GLN A 402 6.31 4.22 -12.06
N LEU A 403 7.19 3.71 -12.93
CA LEU A 403 8.48 4.36 -13.20
C LEU A 403 8.30 5.73 -13.85
N ARG A 404 7.41 5.86 -14.85
CA ARG A 404 7.13 7.15 -15.49
C ARG A 404 6.55 8.16 -14.52
N MET A 405 5.68 7.75 -13.60
CA MET A 405 5.14 8.63 -12.57
C MET A 405 6.25 9.19 -11.66
N GLU A 406 7.22 8.37 -11.27
CA GLU A 406 8.38 8.80 -10.48
C GLU A 406 9.34 9.71 -11.28
N GLU A 407 9.61 9.38 -12.55
CA GLU A 407 10.37 10.23 -13.49
C GLU A 407 9.69 11.59 -13.71
N ASP A 408 8.36 11.60 -13.87
CA ASP A 408 7.60 12.80 -14.19
C ASP A 408 7.54 13.78 -13.02
N ILE A 409 7.40 13.29 -11.78
CA ILE A 409 7.47 14.12 -10.55
C ILE A 409 8.81 14.84 -10.49
N ALA A 410 9.91 14.08 -10.60
CA ALA A 410 11.28 14.57 -10.53
C ALA A 410 11.59 15.56 -11.67
N GLY A 411 11.32 15.17 -12.91
CA GLY A 411 11.61 15.98 -14.10
C GLY A 411 10.74 17.21 -14.24
N SER A 412 9.49 17.21 -13.75
CA SER A 412 8.65 18.42 -13.77
C SER A 412 9.08 19.42 -12.68
N ALA A 413 9.46 18.94 -11.49
CA ALA A 413 10.02 19.82 -10.45
C ALA A 413 11.32 20.49 -10.91
N LEU A 414 12.24 19.72 -11.50
CA LEU A 414 13.49 20.24 -12.07
C LEU A 414 13.24 21.23 -13.22
N ALA A 415 12.37 20.89 -14.18
CA ALA A 415 12.04 21.76 -15.31
C ALA A 415 11.41 23.12 -14.92
N ARG A 416 10.91 23.25 -13.69
CA ARG A 416 10.30 24.49 -13.17
C ARG A 416 11.18 25.24 -12.16
N GLN A 417 12.38 24.74 -11.86
CA GLN A 417 13.25 25.29 -10.81
C GLN A 417 13.66 26.75 -11.08
N GLY A 418 13.92 27.10 -12.35
CA GLY A 418 14.34 28.43 -12.80
C GLY A 418 13.22 29.44 -13.12
N GLU A 419 11.95 29.12 -12.88
CA GLU A 419 10.84 30.06 -13.11
C GLU A 419 10.89 31.25 -12.14
N THR A 420 10.82 32.49 -12.60
CA THR A 420 10.90 33.69 -11.73
C THR A 420 9.55 34.35 -11.45
N TYR A 421 8.45 33.91 -12.07
CA TYR A 421 7.13 34.56 -12.00
C TYR A 421 6.56 34.70 -10.57
N HIS A 422 6.95 33.81 -9.66
CA HIS A 422 6.52 33.84 -8.26
C HIS A 422 7.57 34.44 -7.30
N HIS A 423 8.65 35.01 -7.82
CA HIS A 423 9.64 35.69 -6.99
C HIS A 423 9.07 37.03 -6.50
N LEU A 424 9.10 37.22 -5.19
CA LEU A 424 8.64 38.44 -4.53
C LEU A 424 9.80 39.40 -4.31
N ASP A 425 9.49 40.69 -4.32
CA ASP A 425 10.45 41.74 -4.07
C ASP A 425 10.94 41.64 -2.61
N LYS A 426 12.25 41.74 -2.35
CA LYS A 426 12.81 41.58 -0.99
C LYS A 426 12.14 42.49 0.04
N LYS A 427 11.71 43.69 -0.38
CA LYS A 427 10.94 44.64 0.44
C LYS A 427 9.54 44.13 0.83
N GLN A 428 8.88 43.36 -0.03
CA GLN A 428 7.58 42.74 0.26
C GLN A 428 7.76 41.62 1.30
N VAL A 429 8.79 40.79 1.13
CA VAL A 429 9.14 39.70 2.07
C VAL A 429 9.56 40.26 3.43
N ASP A 430 10.42 41.28 3.46
CA ASP A 430 10.85 41.99 4.69
C ASP A 430 9.68 42.65 5.44
N ARG A 431 8.63 43.07 4.73
CA ARG A 431 7.39 43.60 5.31
C ARG A 431 6.54 42.48 5.91
N ALA A 432 6.22 41.46 5.13
CA ALA A 432 5.38 40.34 5.58
C ALA A 432 5.99 39.58 6.78
N LEU A 433 7.31 39.43 6.82
CA LEU A 433 8.04 38.90 7.99
C LEU A 433 7.80 39.75 9.24
N LYS A 434 7.88 41.08 9.15
CA LYS A 434 7.67 41.99 10.30
C LYS A 434 6.22 42.00 10.78
N GLU A 435 5.26 42.03 9.85
CA GLU A 435 3.83 41.98 10.17
C GLU A 435 3.47 40.66 10.87
N HIS A 436 4.01 39.54 10.38
CA HIS A 436 3.82 38.23 10.99
C HIS A 436 4.52 38.08 12.36
N GLU A 437 5.75 38.56 12.54
CA GLU A 437 6.43 38.58 13.85
C GLU A 437 5.72 39.48 14.88
N GLN A 438 5.10 40.58 14.43
CA GLN A 438 4.29 41.46 15.29
C GLN A 438 3.00 40.79 15.77
N GLU A 439 2.27 40.09 14.88
CA GLU A 439 1.05 39.36 15.25
C GLU A 439 1.33 38.14 16.13
N LEU A 440 2.45 37.44 15.93
CA LEU A 440 2.89 36.35 16.81
C LEU A 440 3.35 36.83 18.19
N GLY A 441 3.76 38.11 18.32
CA GLY A 441 4.37 38.65 19.52
C GLY A 441 5.80 38.16 19.79
N PHE A 442 6.44 37.46 18.83
CA PHE A 442 7.83 37.01 18.92
C PHE A 442 8.49 36.93 17.53
N SER A 443 9.82 37.10 17.51
CA SER A 443 10.61 36.98 16.28
C SER A 443 10.85 35.54 15.85
N LEU A 444 10.77 35.27 14.54
CA LEU A 444 11.15 33.99 13.95
C LEU A 444 12.66 33.76 14.05
N LYS A 445 13.09 32.49 14.04
CA LYS A 445 14.51 32.13 13.96
C LYS A 445 15.07 32.45 12.58
N ASP A 446 16.39 32.62 12.49
CA ASP A 446 17.03 32.92 11.20
C ASP A 446 16.93 31.76 10.19
N GLU A 447 16.89 30.50 10.64
CA GLU A 447 16.53 29.34 9.79
C GLU A 447 15.13 29.49 9.18
N GLN A 448 14.14 29.92 9.97
CA GLN A 448 12.75 30.10 9.52
C GLN A 448 12.62 31.30 8.57
N ARG A 449 13.37 32.38 8.83
CA ARG A 449 13.46 33.55 7.93
C ARG A 449 14.11 33.19 6.60
N ASP A 450 15.20 32.40 6.61
CA ASP A 450 15.83 31.92 5.38
C ASP A 450 14.90 30.97 4.61
N ALA A 451 14.13 30.10 5.30
CA ALA A 451 13.11 29.27 4.67
C ALA A 451 11.99 30.10 3.99
N VAL A 452 11.54 31.20 4.59
CA VAL A 452 10.63 32.16 3.91
C VAL A 452 11.28 32.73 2.64
N ARG A 453 12.55 33.15 2.69
CA ARG A 453 13.27 33.62 1.50
C ARG A 453 13.56 32.52 0.48
N HIS A 454 13.69 31.26 0.90
CA HIS A 454 13.80 30.12 -0.01
C HIS A 454 12.54 30.03 -0.89
N VAL A 455 11.37 30.08 -0.24
CA VAL A 455 10.06 30.01 -0.90
C VAL A 455 9.77 31.25 -1.76
N CYS A 456 10.05 32.45 -1.26
CA CYS A 456 9.61 33.70 -1.89
C CYS A 456 10.65 34.38 -2.81
N GLU A 457 11.97 34.17 -2.61
CA GLU A 457 13.02 34.92 -3.33
C GLU A 457 13.90 34.04 -4.24
N ARG A 458 13.95 32.71 -3.99
CA ARG A 458 14.99 31.82 -4.54
C ARG A 458 14.51 30.57 -5.28
N THR A 459 13.20 30.34 -5.39
CA THR A 459 12.65 29.11 -6.00
C THR A 459 11.52 29.40 -6.98
N GLY A 460 11.54 28.70 -8.12
CA GLY A 460 10.47 28.78 -9.12
C GLY A 460 9.23 27.97 -8.80
N GLY A 461 8.74 27.22 -9.79
CA GLY A 461 7.41 26.57 -9.74
C GLY A 461 7.23 25.52 -8.65
N MET A 462 8.31 25.06 -8.02
CA MET A 462 8.26 24.26 -6.79
C MET A 462 9.32 24.71 -5.78
N ALA A 463 8.94 24.75 -4.50
CA ALA A 463 9.80 24.95 -3.35
C ALA A 463 9.61 23.80 -2.35
N VAL A 464 10.67 23.43 -1.63
CA VAL A 464 10.60 22.36 -0.62
C VAL A 464 11.19 22.83 0.70
N ILE A 465 10.51 22.51 1.80
CA ILE A 465 10.99 22.72 3.16
C ILE A 465 10.93 21.39 3.90
N THR A 466 12.07 20.92 4.40
CA THR A 466 12.10 19.84 5.39
C THR A 466 12.21 20.42 6.80
N GLY A 467 11.68 19.70 7.78
CA GLY A 467 11.92 20.05 9.17
C GLY A 467 11.44 18.96 10.11
N GLN A 468 12.05 18.89 11.28
CA GLN A 468 11.73 17.86 12.28
C GLN A 468 10.35 18.08 12.92
N ALA A 469 9.95 17.16 13.79
CA ALA A 469 8.72 17.25 14.56
C ALA A 469 8.83 18.34 15.63
N GLY A 470 8.19 19.48 15.39
CA GLY A 470 8.05 20.56 16.36
C GLY A 470 8.70 21.90 16.00
N THR A 471 9.44 21.99 14.90
CA THR A 471 10.20 23.19 14.46
C THR A 471 9.34 24.39 13.99
N GLY A 472 8.06 24.43 14.36
CA GLY A 472 7.13 25.51 13.99
C GLY A 472 6.75 25.56 12.51
N LYS A 473 6.75 24.40 11.81
CA LYS A 473 6.54 24.30 10.35
C LYS A 473 5.27 25.02 9.85
N THR A 474 4.16 24.80 10.52
CA THR A 474 2.86 25.45 10.25
C THR A 474 2.85 26.93 10.64
N THR A 475 3.53 27.28 11.74
CA THR A 475 3.61 28.66 12.26
C THR A 475 4.35 29.58 11.29
N PHE A 476 5.57 29.23 10.85
CA PHE A 476 6.32 30.07 9.91
C PHE A 476 5.69 30.11 8.51
N ALA A 477 4.85 29.12 8.15
CA ALA A 477 4.17 29.10 6.86
C ALA A 477 3.26 30.32 6.67
N GLY A 478 2.63 30.80 7.75
CA GLY A 478 1.85 32.03 7.74
C GLY A 478 2.64 33.27 7.31
N ALA A 479 3.97 33.29 7.40
CA ALA A 479 4.80 34.41 6.96
C ALA A 479 4.96 34.44 5.42
N PHE A 480 5.26 33.29 4.78
CA PHE A 480 5.35 33.25 3.31
C PHE A 480 3.96 33.33 2.66
N VAL A 481 2.92 32.77 3.31
CA VAL A 481 1.51 32.96 2.92
C VAL A 481 1.18 34.44 2.81
N LYS A 482 1.44 35.22 3.88
CA LYS A 482 1.20 36.67 3.89
C LYS A 482 2.00 37.39 2.83
N ALA A 483 3.24 36.98 2.55
CA ALA A 483 4.04 37.57 1.47
C ALA A 483 3.37 37.39 0.09
N PHE A 484 2.89 36.18 -0.23
CA PHE A 484 2.16 35.91 -1.48
C PHE A 484 0.81 36.64 -1.56
N GLN A 485 -0.01 36.58 -0.51
CA GLN A 485 -1.29 37.29 -0.45
C GLN A 485 -1.10 38.82 -0.59
N SER A 486 -0.07 39.38 0.04
CA SER A 486 0.29 40.81 -0.05
C SER A 486 0.84 41.22 -1.43
N ALA A 487 1.13 40.26 -2.30
CA ALA A 487 1.54 40.45 -3.68
C ALA A 487 0.43 40.08 -4.69
N GLY A 488 -0.76 39.68 -4.23
CA GLY A 488 -1.94 39.41 -5.05
C GLY A 488 -2.19 37.95 -5.40
N PHE A 489 -1.33 37.02 -4.96
CA PHE A 489 -1.48 35.58 -5.23
C PHE A 489 -2.54 34.93 -4.31
N GLU A 490 -3.33 34.01 -4.86
CA GLU A 490 -4.26 33.17 -4.11
C GLU A 490 -3.55 31.92 -3.55
N VAL A 491 -3.64 31.69 -2.24
CA VAL A 491 -2.92 30.61 -1.55
C VAL A 491 -3.89 29.57 -1.02
N ILE A 492 -3.73 28.30 -1.44
CA ILE A 492 -4.58 27.17 -1.07
C ILE A 492 -3.76 26.13 -0.31
N GLY A 493 -4.20 25.77 0.90
CA GLY A 493 -3.59 24.74 1.72
C GLY A 493 -4.10 23.33 1.40
N THR A 494 -3.26 22.32 1.54
CA THR A 494 -3.67 20.92 1.48
C THR A 494 -2.76 19.98 2.27
N SER A 495 -3.33 18.90 2.81
CA SER A 495 -2.60 17.85 3.50
C SER A 495 -3.29 16.49 3.34
N THR A 496 -2.63 15.41 3.77
CA THR A 496 -3.13 14.03 3.71
C THR A 496 -4.25 13.75 4.71
N SER A 497 -4.27 14.44 5.85
CA SER A 497 -5.29 14.26 6.90
C SER A 497 -6.13 15.52 7.10
N SER A 498 -7.41 15.35 7.46
CA SER A 498 -8.29 16.47 7.82
C SER A 498 -7.79 17.26 9.04
N GLU A 499 -7.02 16.62 9.93
CA GLU A 499 -6.51 17.22 11.16
C GLU A 499 -5.29 18.11 10.89
N ALA A 500 -4.35 17.66 10.05
CA ALA A 500 -3.28 18.51 9.53
C ALA A 500 -3.84 19.64 8.63
N THR A 501 -4.88 19.36 7.83
CA THR A 501 -5.59 20.37 7.03
C THR A 501 -6.20 21.47 7.92
N LYS A 502 -6.80 21.12 9.06
CA LYS A 502 -7.29 22.09 10.07
C LYS A 502 -6.14 22.90 10.69
N ASN A 503 -5.06 22.24 11.10
CA ASN A 503 -3.92 22.92 11.73
C ASN A 503 -3.25 23.92 10.77
N LEU A 504 -3.08 23.54 9.50
CA LEU A 504 -2.61 24.43 8.44
C LEU A 504 -3.54 25.65 8.25
N GLN A 505 -4.86 25.42 8.21
CA GLN A 505 -5.83 26.51 8.10
C GLN A 505 -5.81 27.46 9.31
N ASN A 506 -5.66 26.93 10.53
CA ASN A 506 -5.69 27.70 11.76
C ASN A 506 -4.37 28.43 12.06
N GLU A 507 -3.22 27.83 11.79
CA GLU A 507 -1.90 28.42 12.07
C GLU A 507 -1.40 29.33 10.93
N ALA A 508 -1.74 29.04 9.68
CA ALA A 508 -1.30 29.82 8.51
C ALA A 508 -2.41 30.71 7.89
N SER A 509 -3.64 30.67 8.41
CA SER A 509 -4.78 31.48 7.95
C SER A 509 -5.13 31.32 6.45
N ILE A 510 -5.01 30.10 5.91
CA ILE A 510 -5.34 29.79 4.51
C ILE A 510 -6.50 28.80 4.38
N THR A 511 -7.35 29.01 3.38
CA THR A 511 -8.37 28.03 2.97
C THR A 511 -7.68 26.70 2.65
N SER A 512 -7.96 25.67 3.44
CA SER A 512 -7.31 24.37 3.30
C SER A 512 -8.31 23.25 2.99
N LEU A 513 -7.91 22.34 2.11
CA LEU A 513 -8.71 21.17 1.71
C LEU A 513 -7.85 19.91 1.83
N ASN A 514 -8.39 18.79 2.30
CA ASN A 514 -7.60 17.55 2.27
C ASN A 514 -7.32 17.14 0.80
N SER A 515 -6.23 16.41 0.56
CA SER A 515 -5.73 16.15 -0.80
C SER A 515 -6.78 15.49 -1.71
N ALA A 516 -7.62 14.60 -1.17
CA ALA A 516 -8.72 13.97 -1.89
C ALA A 516 -9.84 14.97 -2.26
N GLN A 517 -10.21 15.90 -1.36
CA GLN A 517 -11.16 16.97 -1.64
C GLN A 517 -10.62 17.96 -2.68
N LEU A 518 -9.33 18.33 -2.59
CA LEU A 518 -8.69 19.20 -3.56
C LEU A 518 -8.69 18.54 -4.95
N LEU A 519 -8.20 17.31 -5.08
CA LEU A 519 -8.20 16.56 -6.34
C LEU A 519 -9.61 16.35 -6.91
N ASN A 520 -10.62 16.11 -6.07
CA ASN A 520 -12.01 16.03 -6.51
C ASN A 520 -12.54 17.38 -7.05
N ARG A 521 -12.20 18.51 -6.40
CA ARG A 521 -12.62 19.84 -6.88
C ARG A 521 -11.89 20.27 -8.15
N LEU A 522 -10.61 19.94 -8.29
CA LEU A 522 -9.82 20.18 -9.51
C LEU A 522 -10.36 19.33 -10.68
N GLY A 523 -10.53 18.03 -10.48
CA GLY A 523 -11.02 17.10 -11.51
C GLY A 523 -12.48 17.34 -11.94
N ASN A 524 -13.30 17.98 -11.10
CA ASN A 524 -14.66 18.41 -11.42
C ASN A 524 -14.77 19.91 -11.75
N GLU A 525 -13.65 20.58 -12.06
CA GLU A 525 -13.57 22.01 -12.44
C GLU A 525 -14.15 23.02 -11.43
N LYS A 526 -14.44 22.60 -10.19
CA LYS A 526 -14.94 23.44 -9.08
C LYS A 526 -13.86 24.36 -8.49
N ILE A 527 -12.60 24.05 -8.75
CA ILE A 527 -11.45 24.94 -8.56
C ILE A 527 -10.68 24.93 -9.87
N LYS A 528 -10.35 26.10 -10.41
CA LYS A 528 -9.54 26.26 -11.62
C LYS A 528 -8.28 27.04 -11.27
N LEU A 529 -7.16 26.32 -11.17
CA LEU A 529 -5.87 26.94 -10.90
C LEU A 529 -5.43 27.79 -12.10
N THR A 530 -4.67 28.84 -11.80
CA THR A 530 -4.01 29.74 -12.74
C THR A 530 -2.59 30.03 -12.24
N SER A 531 -1.78 30.78 -13.00
CA SER A 531 -0.47 31.24 -12.53
C SER A 531 -0.54 32.09 -11.26
N ASN A 532 -1.70 32.70 -10.95
CA ASN A 532 -1.89 33.47 -9.72
C ASN A 532 -2.02 32.60 -8.44
N HIS A 533 -1.93 31.27 -8.55
CA HIS A 533 -2.13 30.36 -7.43
C HIS A 533 -0.82 29.82 -6.83
N VAL A 534 -0.80 29.69 -5.50
CA VAL A 534 0.24 28.97 -4.74
C VAL A 534 -0.42 27.85 -3.92
N LEU A 535 0.01 26.61 -4.14
CA LEU A 535 -0.44 25.44 -3.37
C LEU A 535 0.55 25.12 -2.24
N VAL A 536 0.07 25.07 -1.00
CA VAL A 536 0.86 24.66 0.18
C VAL A 536 0.52 23.23 0.55
N LEU A 537 1.46 22.31 0.37
CA LEU A 537 1.30 20.87 0.65
C LEU A 537 1.98 20.57 2.00
N ASP A 538 1.21 20.47 3.09
CA ASP A 538 1.73 20.14 4.42
C ASP A 538 1.64 18.64 4.75
N GLU A 539 2.55 18.15 5.59
CA GLU A 539 2.88 16.73 5.78
C GLU A 539 3.12 16.01 4.43
N ALA A 540 3.75 16.70 3.46
CA ALA A 540 4.04 16.19 2.12
C ALA A 540 4.89 14.91 2.11
N GLY A 541 5.67 14.67 3.18
CA GLY A 541 6.38 13.40 3.40
C GLY A 541 5.46 12.17 3.51
N MET A 542 4.17 12.36 3.81
CA MET A 542 3.14 11.32 3.80
C MET A 542 2.44 11.16 2.44
N MET A 543 2.64 12.06 1.48
CA MET A 543 1.96 12.00 0.17
C MET A 543 2.62 10.98 -0.75
N GLY A 544 1.83 10.02 -1.25
CA GLY A 544 2.31 9.05 -2.23
C GLY A 544 2.57 9.68 -3.59
N ALA A 545 3.35 8.99 -4.42
CA ALA A 545 3.65 9.43 -5.78
C ALA A 545 2.39 9.72 -6.60
N LYS A 546 1.35 8.90 -6.46
CA LYS A 546 0.08 9.08 -7.18
C LYS A 546 -0.66 10.35 -6.77
N THR A 547 -0.84 10.57 -5.46
CA THR A 547 -1.47 11.79 -4.94
C THR A 547 -0.65 13.04 -5.29
N PHE A 548 0.66 12.99 -5.07
CA PHE A 548 1.56 14.13 -5.33
C PHE A 548 1.62 14.49 -6.82
N SER A 549 1.85 13.50 -7.70
CA SER A 549 1.87 13.67 -9.17
C SER A 549 0.55 14.25 -9.70
N SER A 550 -0.58 13.82 -9.13
CA SER A 550 -1.90 14.33 -9.54
C SER A 550 -2.06 15.82 -9.22
N ILE A 551 -1.65 16.27 -8.03
CA ILE A 551 -1.69 17.69 -7.63
C ILE A 551 -0.67 18.50 -8.47
N GLN A 552 0.56 17.98 -8.59
CA GLN A 552 1.64 18.58 -9.36
C GLN A 552 1.24 18.81 -10.82
N ARG A 553 0.60 17.84 -11.48
CA ARG A 553 0.16 17.99 -12.87
C ARG A 553 -0.85 19.12 -13.05
N PHE A 554 -1.80 19.30 -12.13
CA PHE A 554 -2.75 20.42 -12.19
C PHE A 554 -2.05 21.77 -11.98
N ALA A 555 -1.09 21.85 -11.05
CA ALA A 555 -0.31 23.07 -10.82
C ALA A 555 0.58 23.42 -12.02
N ASP A 556 1.27 22.42 -12.60
CA ASP A 556 2.16 22.58 -13.75
C ASP A 556 1.39 22.99 -15.03
N GLN A 557 0.18 22.45 -15.23
CA GLN A 557 -0.70 22.85 -16.35
C GLN A 557 -1.25 24.27 -16.18
N ALA A 558 -1.47 24.71 -14.95
CA ALA A 558 -1.93 26.07 -14.63
C ALA A 558 -0.80 27.11 -14.57
N GLY A 559 0.45 26.68 -14.46
CA GLY A 559 1.59 27.54 -14.13
C GLY A 559 1.67 27.96 -12.66
N ALA A 560 0.87 27.39 -11.76
CA ALA A 560 0.83 27.69 -10.33
C ALA A 560 2.11 27.22 -9.59
N LYS A 561 2.49 27.84 -8.47
CA LYS A 561 3.62 27.37 -7.61
C LYS A 561 3.16 26.31 -6.62
N ILE A 562 4.04 25.35 -6.31
CA ILE A 562 3.91 24.44 -5.17
C ILE A 562 4.93 24.78 -4.07
N VAL A 563 4.51 24.74 -2.82
CA VAL A 563 5.37 24.78 -1.63
C VAL A 563 5.11 23.51 -0.82
N ALA A 564 6.03 22.55 -0.86
CA ALA A 564 5.91 21.27 -0.18
C ALA A 564 6.65 21.29 1.17
N ILE A 565 5.96 20.95 2.24
CA ILE A 565 6.44 21.01 3.63
C ILE A 565 6.30 19.63 4.26
N GLY A 566 7.35 19.13 4.92
CA GLY A 566 7.30 17.78 5.50
C GLY A 566 8.50 17.35 6.33
N ASP A 567 8.57 16.06 6.60
CA ASP A 567 9.63 15.40 7.37
C ASP A 567 9.95 14.04 6.74
N CYS A 568 11.20 13.86 6.28
CA CYS A 568 11.64 12.63 5.61
C CYS A 568 12.05 11.47 6.56
N ALA A 569 11.91 11.65 7.88
CA ALA A 569 12.15 10.61 8.88
C ALA A 569 10.89 10.20 9.67
N GLN A 570 9.77 10.93 9.52
CA GLN A 570 8.46 10.46 9.97
C GLN A 570 7.89 9.37 9.05
N LEU A 571 6.65 8.92 9.31
CA LEU A 571 6.05 7.81 8.58
C LEU A 571 5.98 8.09 7.07
N GLN A 572 6.42 7.10 6.31
CA GLN A 572 6.36 7.10 4.85
C GLN A 572 4.91 7.03 4.36
N PRO A 573 4.65 7.42 3.09
CA PRO A 573 3.31 7.29 2.50
C PRO A 573 2.78 5.86 2.60
N ILE A 574 1.48 5.70 2.80
CA ILE A 574 0.82 4.39 2.68
C ILE A 574 0.84 3.94 1.21
N GLU A 575 0.50 4.88 0.31
CA GLU A 575 0.64 4.74 -1.15
C GLU A 575 2.08 4.41 -1.61
N ALA A 576 2.22 3.94 -2.85
CA ALA A 576 3.51 3.74 -3.51
C ALA A 576 4.26 5.06 -3.78
N GLY A 577 5.60 4.99 -3.76
CA GLY A 577 6.53 6.06 -4.10
C GLY A 577 6.62 7.21 -3.08
N ASN A 578 7.84 7.56 -2.68
CA ASN A 578 8.10 8.74 -1.85
C ASN A 578 8.45 9.95 -2.74
N ALA A 579 7.42 10.64 -3.22
CA ALA A 579 7.56 11.81 -4.09
C ALA A 579 8.41 12.91 -3.46
N PHE A 580 8.12 13.24 -2.19
CA PHE A 580 8.77 14.31 -1.45
C PHE A 580 10.30 14.11 -1.38
N LYS A 581 10.76 12.91 -1.01
CA LYS A 581 12.19 12.53 -1.02
C LYS A 581 12.79 12.60 -2.44
N SER A 582 12.04 12.21 -3.47
CA SER A 582 12.50 12.27 -4.87
C SER A 582 12.76 13.71 -5.32
N VAL A 583 11.83 14.63 -5.05
CA VAL A 583 11.95 16.06 -5.38
C VAL A 583 13.13 16.71 -4.65
N ILE A 584 13.31 16.45 -3.36
CA ILE A 584 14.46 16.95 -2.57
C ILE A 584 15.78 16.55 -3.23
N GLY A 585 15.89 15.31 -3.73
CA GLY A 585 17.05 14.82 -4.45
C GLY A 585 17.30 15.44 -5.84
N GLN A 586 16.39 16.27 -6.36
CA GLN A 586 16.55 16.98 -7.63
C GLN A 586 16.76 18.49 -7.44
N ILE A 587 15.92 19.16 -6.63
CA ILE A 587 15.90 20.62 -6.51
C ILE A 587 16.38 21.16 -5.16
N GLY A 588 16.68 20.28 -4.20
CA GLY A 588 17.05 20.64 -2.83
C GLY A 588 15.86 21.03 -1.94
N ASP A 589 16.17 21.46 -0.71
CA ASP A 589 15.20 21.98 0.25
C ASP A 589 15.81 23.05 1.17
N ALA A 590 14.95 23.82 1.85
CA ALA A 590 15.33 24.53 3.07
C ALA A 590 15.06 23.64 4.29
N THR A 591 16.11 23.31 5.04
CA THR A 591 16.01 22.45 6.24
C THR A 591 15.83 23.28 7.51
N LEU A 592 14.80 22.97 8.31
CA LEU A 592 14.57 23.53 9.65
C LEU A 592 15.03 22.53 10.72
N ALA A 593 16.09 22.86 11.44
CA ALA A 593 16.79 21.96 12.36
C ALA A 593 16.53 22.27 13.84
N ASP A 594 16.39 23.55 14.22
CA ASP A 594 16.53 23.93 15.64
C ASP A 594 15.26 23.74 16.50
N LYS A 595 15.42 22.96 17.57
CA LYS A 595 14.51 22.64 18.70
C LYS A 595 13.15 22.01 18.37
N MET A 596 13.00 20.78 18.85
CA MET A 596 11.77 19.99 18.86
C MET A 596 10.83 20.40 20.02
N ARG A 597 9.63 19.82 20.08
CA ARG A 597 8.58 20.15 21.07
C ARG A 597 8.87 19.70 22.52
N GLN A 598 9.83 18.81 22.74
CA GLN A 598 10.14 18.22 24.05
C GLN A 598 10.87 19.21 24.97
N LYS A 599 10.39 19.37 26.21
CA LYS A 599 10.96 20.31 27.20
C LYS A 599 12.20 19.76 27.94
N ARG A 600 12.37 18.44 28.03
CA ARG A 600 13.44 17.79 28.82
C ARG A 600 14.63 17.45 27.92
N ALA A 601 15.86 17.72 28.40
CA ALA A 601 17.09 17.45 27.63
C ALA A 601 17.26 15.97 27.23
N GLN A 602 16.94 15.05 28.14
CA GLN A 602 16.98 13.60 27.91
C GLN A 602 16.03 13.15 26.79
N ASP A 603 14.88 13.81 26.65
CA ASP A 603 13.91 13.52 25.59
C ASP A 603 14.36 14.09 24.24
N LEU A 604 14.98 15.28 24.23
CA LEU A 604 15.60 15.85 23.03
C LEU A 604 16.74 14.96 22.50
N GLU A 605 17.62 14.46 23.37
CA GLU A 605 18.64 13.48 22.99
C GLU A 605 18.02 12.20 22.41
N THR A 606 16.98 11.67 23.06
CA THR A 606 16.31 10.44 22.63
C THR A 606 15.63 10.61 21.27
N ALA A 607 15.03 11.78 21.01
CA ALA A 607 14.48 12.11 19.70
C ALA A 607 15.57 12.27 18.63
N ASN A 608 16.70 12.91 18.94
CA ASN A 608 17.84 13.03 18.00
C ASN A 608 18.37 11.65 17.57
N VAL A 609 18.49 10.71 18.52
CA VAL A 609 18.92 9.33 18.26
C VAL A 609 17.87 8.51 17.47
N LEU A 610 16.58 8.87 17.55
CA LEU A 610 15.55 8.33 16.66
C LEU A 610 15.67 8.88 15.22
N TYR A 611 16.03 10.16 15.03
CA TYR A 611 16.30 10.76 13.72
C TYR A 611 17.61 10.26 13.07
N ASP A 612 18.68 10.08 13.85
CA ASP A 612 19.97 9.58 13.36
C ASP A 612 19.85 8.12 12.90
N LYS A 613 19.96 7.88 11.59
CA LYS A 613 19.84 6.54 10.98
C LYS A 613 21.06 5.65 11.23
N SER A 614 22.16 6.18 11.76
CA SER A 614 23.35 5.40 12.13
C SER A 614 23.25 4.77 13.53
N ALA A 615 22.47 5.37 14.43
CA ALA A 615 22.31 4.88 15.80
C ALA A 615 21.48 3.59 15.87
N GLY A 616 21.83 2.70 16.80
CA GLY A 616 21.22 1.38 16.92
C GLY A 616 19.89 1.35 17.67
N GLY A 617 19.00 0.45 17.28
CA GLY A 617 17.75 0.11 17.98
C GLY A 617 17.96 -0.42 19.40
N LYS A 618 19.19 -0.73 19.81
CA LYS A 618 19.55 -1.00 21.22
C LYS A 618 19.72 0.27 22.04
N GLU A 619 20.38 1.29 21.49
CA GLU A 619 20.63 2.55 22.20
C GLU A 619 19.30 3.26 22.53
N ILE A 620 18.36 3.28 21.58
CA ILE A 620 16.99 3.82 21.78
C ILE A 620 16.29 3.12 22.96
N MET A 621 16.39 1.79 23.03
CA MET A 621 15.79 0.99 24.11
C MET A 621 16.48 1.22 25.46
N GLU A 622 17.80 1.41 25.48
CA GLU A 622 18.58 1.73 26.68
C GLU A 622 18.28 3.16 27.17
N ARG A 623 18.11 4.14 26.27
CA ARG A 623 17.68 5.51 26.61
C ARG A 623 16.29 5.53 27.23
N TRP A 624 15.28 4.92 26.60
CA TRP A 624 13.95 4.80 27.20
C TRP A 624 13.97 4.09 28.56
N LYS A 625 14.85 3.10 28.75
CA LYS A 625 15.03 2.44 30.05
C LYS A 625 15.64 3.38 31.10
N ASN A 626 16.70 4.10 30.75
CA ASN A 626 17.39 5.02 31.67
C ASN A 626 16.50 6.23 32.06
N ASN A 627 15.62 6.66 31.15
CA ASN A 627 14.64 7.71 31.39
C ASN A 627 13.38 7.24 32.18
N ASN A 628 13.31 5.96 32.59
CA ASN A 628 12.12 5.32 33.16
C ASN A 628 10.87 5.30 32.25
N GLN A 629 11.06 5.39 30.93
CA GLN A 629 9.99 5.37 29.92
C GLN A 629 9.68 3.95 29.41
N LEU A 630 10.56 2.96 29.66
CA LEU A 630 10.40 1.58 29.19
C LEU A 630 9.81 0.64 30.25
N HIS A 631 8.58 0.19 29.99
CA HIS A 631 7.87 -0.79 30.83
C HIS A 631 7.99 -2.19 30.22
N GLU A 632 9.11 -2.87 30.50
CA GLU A 632 9.31 -4.28 30.15
C GLU A 632 8.45 -5.18 31.06
N HIS A 633 7.49 -5.89 30.45
CA HIS A 633 6.77 -6.98 31.09
C HIS A 633 7.18 -8.32 30.50
N HIS A 634 6.78 -9.43 31.12
CA HIS A 634 6.99 -10.73 30.49
C HIS A 634 6.01 -10.99 29.32
N HIS A 635 4.81 -10.36 29.27
CA HIS A 635 3.75 -10.61 28.25
C HIS A 635 3.05 -9.35 27.77
N GLN A 636 2.51 -9.44 26.55
CA GLN A 636 1.66 -8.40 25.96
C GLN A 636 0.36 -8.19 26.77
N GLY A 637 -0.21 -9.24 27.36
CA GLY A 637 -1.40 -9.11 28.22
C GLY A 637 -1.13 -8.36 29.52
N HIS A 638 0.06 -8.53 30.11
CA HIS A 638 0.48 -7.77 31.29
C HIS A 638 0.86 -6.33 30.92
N ALA A 639 1.55 -6.13 29.79
CA ALA A 639 1.82 -4.80 29.24
C ALA A 639 0.54 -3.99 28.99
N ILE A 640 -0.51 -4.59 28.40
CA ILE A 640 -1.83 -3.94 28.20
C ILE A 640 -2.47 -3.57 29.55
N LYS A 641 -2.49 -4.50 30.52
CA LYS A 641 -3.10 -4.24 31.84
C LYS A 641 -2.37 -3.16 32.63
N GLN A 642 -1.04 -3.11 32.54
CA GLN A 642 -0.24 -2.06 33.18
C GLN A 642 -0.42 -0.71 32.46
N LEU A 643 -0.38 -0.67 31.13
CA LEU A 643 -0.64 0.54 30.33
C LEU A 643 -2.00 1.16 30.69
N ILE A 644 -3.06 0.34 30.73
CA ILE A 644 -4.42 0.81 31.09
C ILE A 644 -4.49 1.29 32.55
N LYS A 645 -3.76 0.65 33.46
CA LYS A 645 -3.66 1.09 34.86
C LYS A 645 -2.99 2.45 34.97
N ASP A 646 -1.87 2.66 34.27
CA ASP A 646 -1.09 3.89 34.34
C ASP A 646 -1.82 5.05 33.63
N TYR A 647 -2.45 4.79 32.48
CA TYR A 647 -3.32 5.75 31.78
C TYR A 647 -4.51 6.21 32.65
N ARG A 648 -5.09 5.33 33.47
CA ARG A 648 -6.16 5.68 34.42
C ARG A 648 -5.64 6.29 35.73
N ALA A 649 -4.37 6.12 36.05
CA ALA A 649 -3.72 6.81 37.17
C ALA A 649 -3.32 8.25 36.79
N ASP A 650 -3.04 8.51 35.51
CA ASP A 650 -2.80 9.86 34.98
C ASP A 650 -4.01 10.78 35.21
N GLN A 651 -3.80 11.82 36.02
CA GLN A 651 -4.81 12.81 36.39
C GLN A 651 -5.02 13.89 35.33
N ARG A 652 -4.28 13.89 34.21
CA ARG A 652 -4.59 14.72 33.06
C ARG A 652 -5.99 14.42 32.53
N ASN A 653 -6.63 15.46 32.01
CA ASN A 653 -7.88 15.34 31.27
C ASN A 653 -7.71 14.32 30.12
N GLU A 654 -8.83 13.70 29.74
CA GLU A 654 -8.85 12.66 28.71
C GLU A 654 -8.41 13.21 27.33
N GLU A 655 -8.65 14.47 27.01
CA GLU A 655 -8.15 15.17 25.83
C GLU A 655 -6.65 15.53 25.86
N ASP A 656 -5.93 15.34 26.98
CA ASP A 656 -4.49 15.62 27.10
C ASP A 656 -3.60 14.36 27.12
N LYS A 657 -4.20 13.16 27.05
CA LYS A 657 -3.49 11.88 27.02
C LYS A 657 -4.02 10.96 25.92
N ILE A 658 -3.15 10.10 25.39
CA ILE A 658 -3.50 9.20 24.29
C ILE A 658 -2.80 7.84 24.39
N ILE A 659 -3.54 6.78 24.08
CA ILE A 659 -2.99 5.42 23.88
C ILE A 659 -2.71 5.21 22.40
N LEU A 660 -1.48 4.80 22.07
CA LEU A 660 -1.03 4.52 20.70
C LEU A 660 -0.75 3.03 20.50
N VAL A 661 -1.14 2.51 19.33
CA VAL A 661 -0.88 1.12 18.87
C VAL A 661 -0.51 1.08 17.39
N GLN A 662 0.01 -0.04 16.88
CA GLN A 662 0.36 -0.22 15.45
C GLN A 662 -0.74 -0.94 14.65
N LYS A 663 -1.63 -1.70 15.31
CA LYS A 663 -2.67 -2.54 14.67
C LYS A 663 -4.04 -2.27 15.28
N HIS A 664 -5.10 -2.21 14.48
CA HIS A 664 -6.47 -2.00 14.96
C HIS A 664 -6.90 -3.02 16.02
N ASN A 665 -6.60 -4.31 15.82
CA ASN A 665 -6.86 -5.38 16.79
C ASN A 665 -6.27 -5.09 18.19
N ASP A 666 -5.11 -4.43 18.29
CA ASP A 666 -4.55 -4.04 19.59
C ASP A 666 -5.33 -2.87 20.23
N ALA A 667 -5.89 -1.95 19.44
CA ALA A 667 -6.82 -0.92 19.93
C ALA A 667 -8.16 -1.49 20.38
N ASP A 668 -8.71 -2.49 19.66
CA ASP A 668 -9.95 -3.18 20.06
C ASP A 668 -9.76 -3.96 21.38
N ARG A 669 -8.59 -4.58 21.56
CA ARG A 669 -8.21 -5.28 22.80
C ARG A 669 -8.07 -4.31 23.98
N ILE A 670 -7.42 -3.16 23.79
CA ILE A 670 -7.31 -2.11 24.82
C ILE A 670 -8.69 -1.54 25.14
N THR A 671 -9.52 -1.25 24.12
CA THR A 671 -10.91 -0.80 24.26
C THR A 671 -11.72 -1.77 25.11
N LYS A 672 -11.64 -3.08 24.85
CA LYS A 672 -12.39 -4.09 25.61
C LYS A 672 -11.98 -4.13 27.08
N GLU A 673 -10.69 -4.22 27.39
CA GLU A 673 -10.20 -4.24 28.78
C GLU A 673 -10.51 -2.92 29.51
N MET A 674 -10.37 -1.78 28.82
CA MET A 674 -10.71 -0.45 29.34
C MET A 674 -12.20 -0.36 29.69
N ARG A 675 -13.11 -0.65 28.75
CA ARG A 675 -14.57 -0.61 29.00
C ARG A 675 -14.99 -1.57 30.11
N GLN A 676 -14.41 -2.76 30.19
CA GLN A 676 -14.68 -3.69 31.30
C GLN A 676 -14.25 -3.13 32.67
N LEU A 677 -13.16 -2.35 32.75
CA LEU A 677 -12.75 -1.69 33.99
C LEU A 677 -13.65 -0.49 34.32
N ARG A 678 -14.01 0.33 33.33
CA ARG A 678 -14.90 1.50 33.50
C ARG A 678 -16.32 1.08 33.91
N HIS A 679 -16.87 0.03 33.29
CA HIS A 679 -18.15 -0.56 33.71
C HIS A 679 -18.08 -1.11 35.14
N LYS A 680 -16.99 -1.80 35.54
CA LYS A 680 -16.83 -2.30 36.92
C LYS A 680 -16.66 -1.17 37.95
N ALA A 681 -16.22 0.01 37.52
CA ALA A 681 -16.10 1.20 38.35
C ALA A 681 -17.39 2.06 38.37
N GLY A 682 -18.43 1.70 37.60
CA GLY A 682 -19.66 2.50 37.49
C GLY A 682 -19.51 3.79 36.66
N GLU A 683 -18.44 3.92 35.86
CA GLU A 683 -18.17 5.13 35.06
C GLU A 683 -18.98 5.20 33.76
N LEU A 684 -19.45 4.05 33.25
CA LEU A 684 -20.27 3.97 32.04
C LEU A 684 -21.76 3.95 32.40
N GLY A 685 -22.55 4.76 31.70
CA GLY A 685 -24.00 4.90 31.92
C GLY A 685 -24.85 3.98 31.02
N GLU A 686 -26.00 4.50 30.58
CA GLU A 686 -26.91 3.83 29.63
C GLU A 686 -26.15 3.30 28.40
N THR A 687 -26.42 2.05 27.99
CA THR A 687 -25.82 1.44 26.80
C THR A 687 -26.80 1.31 25.64
N ARG A 688 -26.28 1.41 24.42
CA ARG A 688 -27.04 1.33 23.17
C ARG A 688 -26.24 0.62 22.09
N THR A 689 -26.85 -0.36 21.43
CA THR A 689 -26.27 -1.02 20.24
C THR A 689 -26.51 -0.16 19.00
N ILE A 690 -25.45 0.08 18.24
CA ILE A 690 -25.44 0.95 17.04
C ILE A 690 -24.71 0.22 15.91
N ASN A 691 -25.31 0.23 14.71
CA ASN A 691 -24.71 -0.33 13.50
C ASN A 691 -23.64 0.63 12.95
N VAL A 692 -22.36 0.28 13.09
CA VAL A 692 -21.23 1.09 12.63
C VAL A 692 -20.56 0.46 11.41
N GLN A 693 -20.03 1.32 10.53
CA GLN A 693 -19.25 0.90 9.37
C GLN A 693 -17.83 0.53 9.83
N VAL A 694 -17.32 -0.61 9.36
CA VAL A 694 -15.99 -1.14 9.70
C VAL A 694 -15.27 -1.52 8.40
N GLY A 695 -13.95 -1.30 8.35
CA GLY A 695 -13.14 -1.51 7.15
C GLY A 695 -13.18 -0.32 6.18
N ASP A 696 -12.10 -0.15 5.42
CA ASP A 696 -11.93 0.96 4.47
C ASP A 696 -12.73 0.73 3.16
N GLU A 697 -13.11 -0.52 2.84
CA GLU A 697 -13.85 -0.89 1.63
C GLU A 697 -15.38 -0.57 1.69
N GLY A 698 -15.83 0.22 2.66
CA GLY A 698 -17.15 0.88 2.67
C GLY A 698 -18.38 0.00 2.96
N ASN A 699 -18.29 -1.32 2.78
CA ASN A 699 -19.45 -2.22 2.70
C ASN A 699 -19.72 -3.09 3.93
N ASN A 700 -18.79 -3.17 4.90
CA ASN A 700 -19.00 -3.96 6.12
C ASN A 700 -19.63 -3.13 7.25
N ILE A 701 -20.66 -3.70 7.87
CA ILE A 701 -21.41 -3.11 9.00
C ILE A 701 -21.32 -4.07 10.19
N GLU A 702 -21.07 -3.55 11.38
CA GLU A 702 -20.97 -4.30 12.63
C GLU A 702 -21.83 -3.64 13.71
N ALA A 703 -22.62 -4.43 14.44
CA ALA A 703 -23.43 -3.93 15.55
C ALA A 703 -22.57 -3.83 16.82
N LYS A 704 -22.25 -2.62 17.28
CA LYS A 704 -21.44 -2.38 18.49
C LYS A 704 -22.24 -1.70 19.59
N GLU A 705 -22.06 -2.18 20.82
CA GLU A 705 -22.58 -1.52 22.01
C GLU A 705 -21.69 -0.35 22.40
N PHE A 706 -22.27 0.84 22.54
CA PHE A 706 -21.65 2.05 23.09
C PHE A 706 -22.40 2.47 24.36
N ALA A 707 -21.74 3.17 25.28
CA ALA A 707 -22.33 3.66 26.53
C ALA A 707 -22.22 5.18 26.67
N VAL A 708 -23.08 5.78 27.49
CA VAL A 708 -22.81 7.12 28.04
C VAL A 708 -21.47 7.09 28.78
N ASN A 709 -20.67 8.15 28.58
CA ASN A 709 -19.27 8.30 28.94
C ASN A 709 -18.25 7.47 28.14
N ASP A 710 -18.63 6.66 27.13
CA ASP A 710 -17.63 6.10 26.22
C ASP A 710 -16.98 7.18 25.35
N ARG A 711 -15.66 7.03 25.11
CA ARG A 711 -14.93 7.84 24.14
C ARG A 711 -15.04 7.22 22.75
N ILE A 712 -15.28 8.06 21.75
CA ILE A 712 -15.45 7.68 20.34
C ILE A 712 -14.54 8.49 19.42
N ARG A 713 -14.31 7.94 18.23
CA ARG A 713 -13.56 8.53 17.12
C ARG A 713 -14.35 8.36 15.83
N PHE A 714 -14.56 9.45 15.10
CA PHE A 714 -15.21 9.43 13.78
C PHE A 714 -14.26 8.83 12.73
N THR A 715 -14.76 7.92 11.90
CA THR A 715 -13.98 7.21 10.86
C THR A 715 -14.17 7.79 9.46
N LEU A 716 -15.12 8.70 9.31
CA LEU A 716 -15.25 9.63 8.19
C LEU A 716 -15.72 10.99 8.75
N GLY A 717 -15.58 12.07 7.97
CA GLY A 717 -16.17 13.36 8.34
C GLY A 717 -17.55 13.54 7.74
N ASN A 718 -18.48 14.13 8.49
CA ASN A 718 -19.75 14.65 7.97
C ASN A 718 -19.75 16.19 8.03
N ALA A 719 -20.10 16.84 6.92
CA ALA A 719 -20.26 18.29 6.86
C ALA A 719 -21.59 18.77 7.46
N GLU A 720 -22.63 17.94 7.49
CA GLU A 720 -23.95 18.31 8.02
C GLU A 720 -23.96 18.35 9.56
N ASP A 721 -23.30 17.38 10.20
CA ASP A 721 -23.08 17.35 11.66
C ASP A 721 -21.77 18.09 12.08
N ASP A 722 -21.06 18.72 11.14
CA ASP A 722 -19.76 19.41 11.31
C ASP A 722 -18.72 18.62 12.15
N TYR A 723 -18.41 17.37 11.77
CA TYR A 723 -17.27 16.62 12.33
C TYR A 723 -16.36 16.06 11.25
N ASN A 724 -15.09 15.85 11.58
CA ASN A 724 -14.06 15.45 10.63
C ASN A 724 -13.56 14.02 10.89
N ASN A 725 -12.93 13.41 9.88
CA ASN A 725 -12.32 12.09 10.02
C ASN A 725 -11.21 12.14 11.09
N ASN A 726 -11.22 11.17 12.01
CA ASN A 726 -10.43 11.08 13.24
C ASN A 726 -10.71 12.13 14.33
N SER A 727 -11.73 13.00 14.18
CA SER A 727 -12.21 13.79 15.31
C SER A 727 -12.64 12.88 16.48
N MET A 728 -12.44 13.37 17.70
CA MET A 728 -12.60 12.64 18.95
C MET A 728 -13.69 13.29 19.81
N GLY A 729 -14.32 12.51 20.68
CA GLY A 729 -15.23 13.02 21.70
C GLY A 729 -15.73 11.95 22.66
N THR A 730 -16.58 12.37 23.60
CA THR A 730 -17.17 11.52 24.64
C THR A 730 -18.69 11.59 24.59
N ILE A 731 -19.36 10.43 24.58
CA ILE A 731 -20.83 10.34 24.54
C ILE A 731 -21.41 10.89 25.86
N LYS A 732 -22.29 11.88 25.77
CA LYS A 732 -22.97 12.51 26.92
C LYS A 732 -24.38 11.94 27.14
N ALA A 733 -25.11 11.67 26.06
CA ALA A 733 -26.48 11.16 26.14
C ALA A 733 -26.89 10.46 24.83
N PHE A 734 -27.83 9.51 24.94
CA PHE A 734 -28.61 9.01 23.81
C PHE A 734 -29.97 9.70 23.76
N GLY A 735 -30.34 10.20 22.58
CA GLY A 735 -31.59 10.92 22.35
C GLY A 735 -32.72 10.05 21.80
N LYS A 736 -33.95 10.48 22.06
CA LYS A 736 -35.19 9.76 21.74
C LYS A 736 -35.40 9.54 20.23
N ASN A 737 -34.87 10.41 19.37
CA ASN A 737 -35.09 10.40 17.92
C ASN A 737 -33.88 9.81 17.16
N ASN A 738 -33.29 8.72 17.67
CA ASN A 738 -32.01 8.17 17.17
C ASN A 738 -30.87 9.21 17.13
N THR A 739 -30.80 10.12 18.09
CA THR A 739 -29.67 11.07 18.20
C THR A 739 -28.68 10.64 19.28
N MET A 740 -27.46 11.17 19.22
CA MET A 740 -26.41 10.98 20.21
C MET A 740 -25.71 12.32 20.47
N THR A 741 -25.68 12.76 21.72
CA THR A 741 -24.95 13.99 22.10
C THR A 741 -23.54 13.63 22.50
N VAL A 742 -22.56 14.32 21.92
CA VAL A 742 -21.12 14.06 22.06
C VAL A 742 -20.43 15.36 22.43
N ALA A 743 -19.73 15.39 23.56
CA ALA A 743 -18.75 16.45 23.82
C ALA A 743 -17.49 16.16 23.00
N MET A 744 -17.16 17.05 22.08
CA MET A 744 -15.96 16.91 21.25
C MET A 744 -14.72 17.21 22.09
N ASP A 745 -13.59 16.55 21.79
CA ASP A 745 -12.27 16.92 22.34
C ASP A 745 -11.84 18.33 21.89
N GLU A 746 -12.44 18.84 20.79
CA GLU A 746 -12.19 20.17 20.21
C GLU A 746 -13.52 20.79 19.73
N GLY A 747 -13.91 21.93 20.31
CA GLY A 747 -15.15 22.65 19.99
C GLY A 747 -16.28 22.40 21.00
N GLU A 748 -17.51 22.71 20.59
CA GLU A 748 -18.71 22.58 21.43
C GLU A 748 -19.31 21.16 21.42
N GLU A 749 -20.30 20.88 22.27
CA GLU A 749 -21.04 19.62 22.24
C GLU A 749 -21.91 19.52 20.98
N LYS A 750 -21.88 18.36 20.31
CA LYS A 750 -22.58 18.12 19.03
C LYS A 750 -23.65 17.05 19.19
N THR A 751 -24.80 17.27 18.55
CA THR A 751 -25.88 16.28 18.46
C THR A 751 -25.82 15.63 17.08
N ILE A 752 -25.57 14.32 17.07
CA ILE A 752 -25.30 13.53 15.86
C ILE A 752 -26.50 12.63 15.57
N ASN A 753 -26.87 12.56 14.29
CA ASN A 753 -28.01 11.78 13.81
C ASN A 753 -27.56 10.34 13.51
N LEU A 754 -28.05 9.36 14.29
CA LEU A 754 -27.71 7.95 14.09
C LEU A 754 -28.57 7.32 12.98
N SER A 755 -27.92 6.82 11.94
CA SER A 755 -28.57 5.97 10.94
C SER A 755 -28.95 4.63 11.55
N ALA A 756 -30.07 4.05 11.13
CA ALA A 756 -30.39 2.65 11.43
C ALA A 756 -29.45 1.66 10.70
N VAL A 757 -28.82 2.08 9.59
CA VAL A 757 -28.08 1.19 8.68
C VAL A 757 -26.57 1.31 8.84
N LYS A 758 -26.00 2.53 8.82
CA LYS A 758 -24.55 2.74 8.85
C LYS A 758 -24.15 4.04 9.57
N ASN A 759 -23.26 3.93 10.55
CA ASN A 759 -22.71 5.07 11.29
C ASN A 759 -21.17 5.05 11.21
N GLN A 760 -20.54 6.22 11.04
CA GLN A 760 -19.12 6.32 10.71
C GLN A 760 -18.28 6.77 11.90
N PHE A 761 -18.35 5.98 12.98
CA PHE A 761 -17.50 6.10 14.17
C PHE A 761 -17.22 4.74 14.81
N ASN A 762 -16.19 4.67 15.65
CA ASN A 762 -15.89 3.54 16.53
C ASN A 762 -15.35 4.08 17.86
N HIS A 763 -14.99 3.21 18.80
CA HIS A 763 -14.40 3.59 20.08
C HIS A 763 -13.06 4.34 19.91
N GLY A 764 -12.81 5.32 20.79
CA GLY A 764 -11.66 6.22 20.73
C GLY A 764 -10.52 5.91 21.71
N TYR A 765 -10.65 4.91 22.59
CA TYR A 765 -9.71 4.66 23.69
C TYR A 765 -8.25 4.40 23.27
N ALA A 766 -8.00 3.99 22.03
CA ALA A 766 -6.66 3.85 21.47
C ALA A 766 -6.65 4.15 19.97
N ARG A 767 -5.61 4.83 19.49
CA ARG A 767 -5.45 5.31 18.10
C ARG A 767 -4.22 4.64 17.46
N THR A 768 -4.24 4.43 16.15
CA THR A 768 -3.06 3.87 15.46
C THR A 768 -1.99 4.95 15.27
N VAL A 769 -0.69 4.61 15.34
CA VAL A 769 0.40 5.60 15.17
C VAL A 769 0.26 6.40 13.87
N HIS A 770 -0.14 5.75 12.77
CA HIS A 770 -0.46 6.41 11.50
C HIS A 770 -1.61 7.43 11.63
N SER A 771 -2.74 7.03 12.23
CA SER A 771 -3.86 7.96 12.38
C SER A 771 -3.61 9.03 13.43
N ALA A 772 -2.59 8.91 14.29
CA ALA A 772 -2.18 9.92 15.27
C ALA A 772 -1.12 10.91 14.74
N GLN A 773 -0.65 10.82 13.49
CA GLN A 773 0.25 11.83 12.92
C GLN A 773 -0.44 13.22 12.87
N GLY A 774 0.36 14.28 13.02
CA GLY A 774 -0.10 15.65 13.32
C GLY A 774 -0.40 15.90 14.81
N LEU A 775 -1.08 14.97 15.49
CA LEU A 775 -1.67 15.19 16.83
C LEU A 775 -0.65 15.12 17.99
N GLY A 776 -0.41 16.24 18.69
CA GLY A 776 0.51 16.31 19.84
C GLY A 776 -0.20 16.46 21.20
N ARG A 777 -0.01 15.51 22.11
CA ARG A 777 -0.66 15.43 23.44
C ARG A 777 0.38 15.46 24.58
N PRO A 778 0.10 16.06 25.76
CA PRO A 778 1.01 15.99 26.91
C PRO A 778 1.40 14.59 27.38
N GLY A 779 0.47 13.63 27.42
CA GLY A 779 0.74 12.23 27.81
C GLY A 779 0.60 11.24 26.65
N VAL A 780 1.63 10.41 26.39
CA VAL A 780 1.60 9.38 25.34
C VAL A 780 1.95 8.00 25.89
N TYR A 781 1.00 7.05 25.76
CA TYR A 781 1.10 5.68 26.25
C TYR A 781 1.15 4.71 25.07
N TRP A 782 2.32 4.19 24.72
CA TRP A 782 2.53 3.38 23.51
C TRP A 782 2.62 1.89 23.81
N LEU A 783 1.75 1.08 23.23
CA LEU A 783 1.91 -0.39 23.25
C LEU A 783 2.83 -0.82 22.11
N ALA A 784 3.96 -1.46 22.41
CA ALA A 784 4.93 -1.92 21.44
C ALA A 784 4.61 -3.33 20.92
N ASN A 785 4.36 -3.49 19.60
CA ASN A 785 4.10 -4.79 18.95
C ASN A 785 5.15 -5.16 17.88
N ASP A 786 4.86 -6.21 17.11
CA ASP A 786 5.76 -6.83 16.13
C ASP A 786 5.99 -6.06 14.84
N ASN A 787 5.20 -5.03 14.54
CA ASN A 787 5.30 -4.25 13.30
C ASN A 787 5.97 -2.87 13.44
N ILE A 788 6.65 -2.59 14.55
CA ILE A 788 7.38 -1.30 14.73
C ILE A 788 8.51 -1.15 13.70
N SER A 789 8.60 0.06 13.12
CA SER A 789 9.78 0.61 12.44
C SER A 789 10.37 1.79 13.21
N ARG A 790 11.51 2.34 12.76
CA ARG A 790 12.14 3.52 13.36
C ARG A 790 11.23 4.75 13.29
N GLU A 791 10.52 4.92 12.18
CA GLU A 791 9.57 6.00 11.89
C GLU A 791 8.32 5.88 12.76
N MET A 792 7.84 4.66 13.04
CA MET A 792 6.75 4.47 14.02
C MET A 792 7.18 4.83 15.44
N ALA A 793 8.40 4.44 15.84
CA ALA A 793 8.97 4.83 17.13
C ALA A 793 9.14 6.35 17.23
N LEU A 794 9.67 6.97 16.18
CA LEU A 794 9.84 8.42 16.09
C LEU A 794 8.50 9.15 16.14
N VAL A 795 7.51 8.78 15.33
CA VAL A 795 6.19 9.44 15.34
C VAL A 795 5.50 9.27 16.69
N ALA A 796 5.55 8.08 17.31
CA ALA A 796 4.98 7.86 18.64
C ALA A 796 5.67 8.71 19.71
N PHE A 797 7.01 8.76 19.71
CA PHE A 797 7.78 9.59 20.65
C PHE A 797 7.56 11.09 20.42
N THR A 798 7.53 11.56 19.16
CA THR A 798 7.32 12.97 18.84
C THR A 798 5.87 13.45 18.95
N ARG A 799 4.93 12.58 19.33
CA ARG A 799 3.59 13.02 19.75
C ARG A 799 3.56 13.58 21.18
N THR A 800 4.54 13.28 22.05
CA THR A 800 4.51 13.85 23.41
C THR A 800 4.98 15.30 23.45
N LYS A 801 4.36 16.09 24.31
CA LYS A 801 4.89 17.38 24.78
C LYS A 801 5.65 17.24 26.11
N GLU A 802 5.32 16.24 26.93
CA GLU A 802 5.79 16.13 28.32
C GLU A 802 6.15 14.70 28.75
N ASP A 803 5.22 13.75 28.71
CA ASP A 803 5.47 12.36 29.14
C ASP A 803 5.24 11.33 28.03
N PHE A 804 6.14 10.35 27.98
CA PHE A 804 6.06 9.20 27.07
C PHE A 804 6.39 7.92 27.84
N ALA A 805 5.56 6.89 27.66
CA ALA A 805 5.77 5.56 28.24
C ALA A 805 5.51 4.47 27.19
N VAL A 806 6.43 3.54 27.04
CA VAL A 806 6.36 2.42 26.08
C VAL A 806 6.30 1.08 26.80
N TYR A 807 5.27 0.29 26.48
CA TYR A 807 4.91 -0.96 27.14
C TYR A 807 5.02 -2.15 26.20
N GLY A 808 5.65 -3.24 26.62
CA GLY A 808 5.69 -4.46 25.81
C GLY A 808 6.20 -5.68 26.54
N SER A 809 6.03 -6.87 25.95
CA SER A 809 6.72 -8.05 26.46
C SER A 809 8.23 -8.00 26.14
N LYS A 810 9.09 -8.53 27.02
CA LYS A 810 10.54 -8.62 26.80
C LYS A 810 10.90 -9.15 25.41
N SER A 811 10.37 -10.32 25.04
CA SER A 811 10.61 -10.90 23.72
C SER A 811 10.09 -10.02 22.58
N MET A 812 9.08 -9.19 22.83
CA MET A 812 8.58 -8.24 21.84
C MET A 812 9.55 -7.08 21.67
N LEU A 813 9.97 -6.47 22.78
CA LEU A 813 10.90 -5.34 22.82
C LEU A 813 12.28 -5.72 22.22
N GLU A 814 12.76 -6.94 22.46
CA GLU A 814 13.94 -7.52 21.80
C GLU A 814 13.78 -7.58 20.27
N ARG A 815 12.60 -7.97 19.76
CA ARG A 815 12.33 -7.98 18.31
C ARG A 815 12.13 -6.56 17.75
N VAL A 816 11.57 -5.63 18.53
CA VAL A 816 11.43 -4.21 18.16
C VAL A 816 12.81 -3.59 17.95
N SER A 817 13.72 -3.78 18.90
CA SER A 817 15.13 -3.33 18.82
C SER A 817 15.78 -3.81 17.51
N ASN A 818 15.73 -5.12 17.23
CA ASN A 818 16.26 -5.70 16.00
C ASN A 818 15.52 -5.24 14.72
N ARG A 819 14.24 -4.85 14.79
CA ARG A 819 13.49 -4.31 13.63
C ARG A 819 13.79 -2.84 13.37
N ILE A 820 14.16 -2.05 14.38
CA ILE A 820 14.66 -0.69 14.20
C ILE A 820 16.04 -0.72 13.51
N ASP A 821 16.91 -1.66 13.89
CA ASP A 821 18.21 -1.89 13.22
C ASP A 821 18.04 -2.37 11.76
N ALA A 822 17.03 -3.21 11.49
CA ALA A 822 16.84 -3.85 10.18
C ALA A 822 15.89 -3.11 9.23
N PHE A 823 15.45 -1.89 9.54
CA PHE A 823 14.46 -1.18 8.72
C PHE A 823 15.10 -0.44 7.54
N GLU A 824 15.00 -1.02 6.34
CA GLU A 824 15.09 -0.25 5.10
C GLU A 824 13.73 0.39 4.80
N GLY A 825 13.66 1.73 4.79
CA GLY A 825 12.46 2.44 4.31
C GLY A 825 12.18 2.18 2.82
N LYS A 826 10.91 2.33 2.42
CA LYS A 826 10.43 2.23 1.03
C LYS A 826 11.40 2.93 0.07
N LYS A 827 11.85 2.19 -0.93
CA LYS A 827 12.70 2.65 -2.04
C LYS A 827 11.82 2.84 -3.26
N SER A 828 12.08 3.91 -4.02
CA SER A 828 11.40 4.15 -5.29
C SER A 828 11.79 3.10 -6.34
N ALA A 829 11.04 2.99 -7.43
CA ALA A 829 11.46 2.18 -8.57
C ALA A 829 12.77 2.73 -9.15
N MET A 830 12.91 4.06 -9.24
CA MET A 830 14.14 4.74 -9.67
C MET A 830 15.37 4.36 -8.82
N GLU A 831 15.24 4.29 -7.48
CA GLU A 831 16.32 3.89 -6.57
C GLU A 831 16.78 2.44 -6.75
N LEU A 832 15.99 1.63 -7.45
CA LEU A 832 16.20 0.20 -7.64
C LEU A 832 16.43 -0.20 -9.11
N LEU A 833 16.53 0.76 -10.03
CA LEU A 833 16.87 0.47 -11.42
C LEU A 833 18.27 -0.16 -11.55
N LYS A 834 18.45 -0.92 -12.64
CA LYS A 834 19.79 -1.33 -13.08
C LYS A 834 20.61 -0.07 -13.46
N PRO A 835 21.96 -0.10 -13.41
CA PRO A 835 22.77 1.10 -13.67
C PRO A 835 22.51 1.75 -15.04
N GLU A 836 22.23 0.93 -16.06
CA GLU A 836 21.87 1.38 -17.41
C GLU A 836 20.50 2.07 -17.49
N ASP A 837 19.46 1.43 -16.93
CA ASP A 837 18.11 1.99 -16.87
C ASP A 837 18.07 3.28 -16.02
N ARG A 838 18.86 3.32 -14.95
CA ARG A 838 19.01 4.50 -14.09
C ARG A 838 19.59 5.68 -14.86
N LEU A 839 20.65 5.46 -15.64
CA LEU A 839 21.22 6.52 -16.48
C LEU A 839 20.21 7.03 -17.52
N LEU A 840 19.43 6.13 -18.13
CA LEU A 840 18.33 6.50 -19.03
C LEU A 840 17.24 7.32 -18.31
N SER A 841 16.93 6.97 -17.06
CA SER A 841 15.98 7.70 -16.21
C SER A 841 16.45 9.12 -15.87
N GLU A 842 17.70 9.26 -15.43
CA GLU A 842 18.34 10.55 -15.15
C GLU A 842 18.47 11.43 -16.42
N LEU A 843 18.68 10.84 -17.60
CA LEU A 843 18.66 11.55 -18.88
C LEU A 843 17.25 12.03 -19.26
N ARG A 844 16.20 11.24 -19.05
CA ARG A 844 14.80 11.66 -19.33
C ARG A 844 14.39 12.86 -18.48
N ILE A 845 14.78 12.85 -17.20
CA ILE A 845 14.56 13.95 -16.25
C ILE A 845 15.22 15.25 -16.73
N LYS A 846 16.49 15.18 -17.17
CA LYS A 846 17.22 16.34 -17.72
C LYS A 846 16.66 16.83 -19.06
N ASN A 847 16.27 15.91 -19.95
CA ASN A 847 15.65 16.27 -21.23
C ASN A 847 14.31 16.99 -21.05
N LYS A 848 13.57 16.72 -19.96
CA LYS A 848 12.32 17.42 -19.62
C LYS A 848 12.55 18.87 -19.19
N GLN A 849 13.67 19.15 -18.51
CA GLN A 849 14.14 20.52 -18.25
C GLN A 849 14.50 21.22 -19.57
N GLN A 850 15.38 20.64 -20.38
CA GLN A 850 15.82 21.23 -21.65
C GLN A 850 14.64 21.50 -22.62
N ALA A 851 13.65 20.61 -22.68
CA ALA A 851 12.45 20.84 -23.47
C ALA A 851 11.69 22.10 -23.03
N LYS A 852 11.59 22.36 -21.71
CA LYS A 852 10.92 23.56 -21.19
C LYS A 852 11.76 24.82 -21.38
N GLU A 853 13.09 24.73 -21.28
CA GLU A 853 14.01 25.83 -21.62
C GLU A 853 13.85 26.23 -23.10
N HIS A 854 13.88 25.25 -24.02
CA HIS A 854 13.65 25.50 -25.45
C HIS A 854 12.24 26.06 -25.77
N ASP A 855 11.18 25.61 -25.09
CA ASP A 855 9.83 26.17 -25.30
C ASP A 855 9.67 27.56 -24.65
N TYR A 856 10.41 27.87 -23.58
CA TYR A 856 10.51 29.22 -23.03
C TYR A 856 11.25 30.18 -23.99
N GLU A 857 12.42 29.78 -24.52
CA GLU A 857 13.12 30.53 -25.57
C GLU A 857 12.22 30.78 -26.79
N ARG A 858 11.51 29.75 -27.26
CA ARG A 858 10.52 29.88 -28.35
C ARG A 858 9.35 30.80 -28.02
N SER A 859 9.05 31.02 -26.75
CA SER A 859 8.01 31.97 -26.30
C SER A 859 8.51 33.41 -26.32
N LEU A 860 9.76 33.67 -25.91
CA LEU A 860 10.41 34.99 -26.09
C LEU A 860 10.56 35.32 -27.59
N PHE A 861 11.07 34.38 -28.39
CA PHE A 861 11.12 34.53 -29.85
C PHE A 861 9.74 34.69 -30.52
N LYS A 862 8.64 34.56 -29.77
CA LYS A 862 7.27 34.87 -30.18
C LYS A 862 6.82 36.27 -29.73
N SER A 863 7.07 36.67 -28.47
CA SER A 863 6.78 38.03 -27.98
C SER A 863 7.57 39.07 -28.76
N ASP A 864 8.88 38.86 -28.86
CA ASP A 864 9.82 39.79 -29.49
C ASP A 864 9.49 39.92 -30.98
N LYS A 865 9.00 38.83 -31.60
CA LYS A 865 8.53 38.84 -32.99
C LYS A 865 7.17 39.54 -33.16
N GLN A 866 6.31 39.59 -32.14
CA GLN A 866 5.09 40.39 -32.19
C GLN A 866 5.39 41.88 -32.00
N GLU A 867 6.30 42.23 -31.08
CA GLU A 867 6.72 43.61 -30.84
C GLU A 867 7.52 44.19 -32.02
N TYR A 868 8.47 43.42 -32.58
CA TYR A 868 9.22 43.79 -33.79
C TYR A 868 8.31 43.90 -35.02
N VAL A 869 7.28 43.06 -35.15
CA VAL A 869 6.27 43.19 -36.23
C VAL A 869 5.38 44.42 -36.01
N ALA A 870 5.04 44.77 -34.76
CA ALA A 870 4.31 46.00 -34.48
C ALA A 870 5.14 47.25 -34.83
N GLN A 871 6.41 47.31 -34.41
CA GLN A 871 7.34 48.38 -34.76
C GLN A 871 7.53 48.48 -36.29
N ALA A 872 7.77 47.36 -36.97
CA ALA A 872 7.91 47.34 -38.43
C ALA A 872 6.61 47.76 -39.15
N ILE A 873 5.44 47.46 -38.60
CA ILE A 873 4.15 47.92 -39.14
C ILE A 873 3.97 49.44 -38.97
N ASP A 874 4.42 50.02 -37.85
CA ASP A 874 4.35 51.46 -37.63
C ASP A 874 5.41 52.24 -38.44
N GLU A 875 6.65 51.74 -38.55
CA GLU A 875 7.65 52.25 -39.50
C GLU A 875 7.13 52.23 -40.95
N LEU A 876 6.41 51.17 -41.34
CA LEU A 876 5.80 51.06 -42.67
C LEU A 876 4.62 52.03 -42.85
N LYS A 877 3.90 52.43 -41.79
CA LYS A 877 2.88 53.49 -41.86
C LYS A 877 3.51 54.87 -42.01
N GLU A 878 4.62 55.14 -41.32
CA GLU A 878 5.35 56.41 -41.48
C GLU A 878 5.98 56.49 -42.88
N LYS A 879 6.69 55.46 -43.33
CA LYS A 879 7.20 55.41 -44.72
C LYS A 879 6.11 55.48 -45.77
N LYS A 880 4.91 54.94 -45.51
CA LYS A 880 3.76 55.12 -46.42
C LYS A 880 3.31 56.59 -46.47
N LYS A 881 3.29 57.32 -45.35
CA LYS A 881 3.03 58.77 -45.33
C LYS A 881 4.12 59.58 -46.03
N GLU A 882 5.39 59.22 -45.88
CA GLU A 882 6.51 59.88 -46.57
C GLU A 882 6.41 59.67 -48.09
N LEU A 883 6.20 58.41 -48.53
CA LEU A 883 6.01 58.06 -49.94
C LEU A 883 4.70 58.59 -50.55
N GLU A 884 3.70 58.94 -49.73
CA GLU A 884 2.49 59.66 -50.15
C GLU A 884 2.69 61.19 -50.25
N GLN A 885 3.88 61.71 -49.90
CA GLN A 885 4.25 63.12 -50.03
C GLN A 885 5.34 63.37 -51.09
N GLU A 886 6.20 62.40 -51.40
CA GLU A 886 7.24 62.53 -52.44
C GLU A 886 6.74 62.13 -53.85
N GLU A 887 6.18 63.10 -54.56
CA GLU A 887 5.70 62.94 -55.95
C GLU A 887 6.86 62.86 -56.99
N GLN A 888 7.63 61.76 -56.97
CA GLN A 888 8.35 61.18 -58.14
C GLN A 888 9.19 59.95 -57.80
N LEU A 889 8.74 58.74 -58.16
CA LEU A 889 9.57 57.56 -58.50
C LEU A 889 8.70 56.44 -59.08
N ASP A 890 9.28 55.55 -59.91
CA ASP A 890 8.54 54.47 -60.61
C ASP A 890 8.05 53.37 -59.65
N PRO A 891 6.72 53.21 -59.43
CA PRO A 891 6.19 52.25 -58.47
C PRO A 891 6.43 50.78 -58.85
N TYR A 892 6.62 50.48 -60.15
CA TYR A 892 6.65 49.11 -60.66
C TYR A 892 7.84 48.31 -60.09
N ASN A 893 9.01 48.94 -60.03
CA ASN A 893 10.24 48.31 -59.54
C ASN A 893 10.24 48.12 -58.01
N ILE A 894 9.65 49.03 -57.24
CA ILE A 894 9.60 48.97 -55.77
C ILE A 894 8.71 47.81 -55.32
N ALA A 895 7.49 47.72 -55.88
CA ALA A 895 6.58 46.61 -55.60
C ALA A 895 7.19 45.25 -55.97
N GLN A 896 7.92 45.19 -57.09
CA GLN A 896 8.52 43.95 -57.55
C GLN A 896 9.72 43.48 -56.69
N ASP A 897 10.56 44.37 -56.14
CA ASP A 897 11.59 43.95 -55.18
C ASP A 897 10.99 43.58 -53.82
N GLN A 898 9.99 44.32 -53.30
CA GLN A 898 9.31 43.96 -52.06
C GLN A 898 8.64 42.57 -52.16
N ALA A 899 7.92 42.28 -53.25
CA ALA A 899 7.36 40.95 -53.51
C ALA A 899 8.46 39.87 -53.56
N ASN A 900 9.60 40.15 -54.20
CA ASN A 900 10.75 39.23 -54.26
C ASN A 900 11.47 39.07 -52.90
N ARG A 901 11.37 40.02 -51.96
CA ARG A 901 11.85 39.85 -50.58
C ARG A 901 10.91 38.94 -49.78
N TYR A 902 9.60 39.20 -49.81
CA TYR A 902 8.61 38.34 -49.16
C TYR A 902 8.66 36.89 -49.70
N ALA A 903 8.76 36.71 -51.02
CA ALA A 903 8.85 35.38 -51.65
C ALA A 903 10.19 34.64 -51.40
N ARG A 904 11.20 35.31 -50.81
CA ARG A 904 12.43 34.67 -50.28
C ARG A 904 12.25 34.29 -48.81
N GLU A 905 11.72 35.19 -47.98
CA GLU A 905 11.52 34.93 -46.55
C GLU A 905 10.45 33.85 -46.29
N ILE A 906 9.37 33.81 -47.06
CA ILE A 906 8.38 32.72 -47.01
C ILE A 906 9.03 31.38 -47.37
N ARG A 907 9.93 31.34 -48.37
CA ARG A 907 10.68 30.13 -48.73
C ARG A 907 11.63 29.67 -47.63
N ARG A 908 12.28 30.59 -46.91
CA ARG A 908 13.09 30.29 -45.73
C ARG A 908 12.24 29.63 -44.64
N LEU A 909 11.11 30.24 -44.30
CA LEU A 909 10.17 29.72 -43.29
C LEU A 909 9.54 28.37 -43.67
N HIS A 910 9.39 28.07 -44.96
CA HIS A 910 8.89 26.77 -45.42
C HIS A 910 9.95 25.66 -45.29
N GLY A 911 11.24 25.99 -45.47
CA GLY A 911 12.36 25.07 -45.21
C GLY A 911 12.50 24.66 -43.73
N GLU A 912 11.93 25.45 -42.80
CA GLU A 912 11.89 25.17 -41.36
C GLU A 912 10.71 24.27 -40.94
N GLY A 913 9.98 23.68 -41.90
CA GLY A 913 9.10 22.53 -41.66
C GLY A 913 7.78 22.81 -40.91
N LYS A 914 7.22 24.02 -41.02
CA LYS A 914 5.99 24.42 -40.31
C LYS A 914 4.76 24.53 -41.23
N ASP A 915 3.63 24.06 -40.68
CA ASP A 915 2.26 23.93 -41.21
C ASP A 915 1.96 24.55 -42.59
N THR A 916 1.62 23.70 -43.55
CA THR A 916 1.40 24.06 -44.96
C THR A 916 0.09 24.79 -45.24
N LYS A 917 -0.95 24.65 -44.41
CA LYS A 917 -2.29 25.17 -44.77
C LYS A 917 -2.38 26.69 -44.67
N GLN A 918 -1.84 27.29 -43.62
CA GLN A 918 -1.84 28.75 -43.48
C GLN A 918 -0.83 29.39 -44.45
N ALA A 919 0.33 28.74 -44.65
CA ALA A 919 1.33 29.20 -45.63
C ALA A 919 0.79 29.20 -47.08
N SER A 920 0.00 28.19 -47.47
CA SER A 920 -0.62 28.17 -48.81
C SER A 920 -1.66 29.27 -48.98
N ARG A 921 -2.55 29.48 -48.00
CA ARG A 921 -3.54 30.58 -48.05
C ARG A 921 -2.86 31.93 -48.23
N ASN A 922 -1.91 32.26 -47.35
CA ASN A 922 -1.15 33.51 -47.45
C ASN A 922 -0.37 33.65 -48.78
N TRP A 923 -0.08 32.56 -49.49
CA TRP A 923 0.54 32.59 -50.83
C TRP A 923 -0.49 32.78 -51.95
N ASP A 924 -1.67 32.19 -51.84
CA ASP A 924 -2.76 32.39 -52.80
C ASP A 924 -3.37 33.80 -52.67
N ASP A 925 -3.52 34.32 -51.45
CA ASP A 925 -3.91 35.72 -51.19
C ASP A 925 -2.88 36.71 -51.80
N ALA A 926 -1.58 36.41 -51.66
CA ALA A 926 -0.50 37.21 -52.23
C ALA A 926 -0.43 37.13 -53.77
N LYS A 927 -0.83 36.00 -54.37
CA LYS A 927 -1.03 35.91 -55.83
C LYS A 927 -2.24 36.73 -56.27
N GLU A 928 -3.34 36.75 -55.53
CA GLU A 928 -4.50 37.59 -55.88
C GLU A 928 -4.13 39.07 -55.86
N LEU A 929 -3.44 39.57 -54.83
CA LEU A 929 -2.91 40.94 -54.83
C LEU A 929 -1.96 41.20 -56.02
N ALA A 930 -1.01 40.30 -56.28
CA ALA A 930 -0.06 40.47 -57.38
C ALA A 930 -0.74 40.46 -58.76
N ASN A 931 -1.78 39.64 -58.94
CA ASN A 931 -2.58 39.60 -60.16
C ASN A 931 -3.48 40.84 -60.29
N HIS A 932 -4.04 41.35 -59.19
CA HIS A 932 -4.87 42.55 -59.16
C HIS A 932 -4.08 43.79 -59.62
N PHE A 933 -2.92 44.05 -59.02
CA PHE A 933 -2.03 45.15 -59.44
C PHE A 933 -1.46 44.95 -60.85
N LYS A 934 -1.28 43.70 -61.30
CA LYS A 934 -0.93 43.41 -62.70
C LYS A 934 -2.08 43.76 -63.65
N HIS A 935 -3.33 43.49 -63.28
CA HIS A 935 -4.51 43.81 -64.09
C HIS A 935 -4.72 45.32 -64.21
N GLU A 936 -4.66 46.08 -63.10
CA GLU A 936 -4.69 47.55 -63.15
C GLU A 936 -3.54 48.13 -64.00
N GLY A 937 -2.34 47.54 -63.88
CA GLY A 937 -1.17 47.94 -64.66
C GLY A 937 -1.26 47.59 -66.15
N GLU A 938 -2.08 46.61 -66.52
CA GLU A 938 -2.37 46.23 -67.91
C GLU A 938 -3.51 47.09 -68.49
N GLU A 939 -4.57 47.38 -67.72
CA GLU A 939 -5.64 48.33 -68.11
C GLU A 939 -5.08 49.74 -68.36
N ARG A 940 -4.29 50.30 -67.43
CA ARG A 940 -3.66 51.63 -67.60
C ARG A 940 -2.58 51.66 -68.70
N ARG A 941 -2.12 50.50 -69.18
CA ARG A 941 -1.29 50.38 -70.40
C ARG A 941 -2.15 50.31 -71.66
N GLU A 942 -3.32 49.69 -71.62
CA GLU A 942 -4.25 49.58 -72.74
C GLU A 942 -4.99 50.90 -73.01
N GLU A 943 -5.25 51.72 -71.99
CA GLU A 943 -5.64 53.13 -72.14
C GLU A 943 -4.57 53.92 -72.91
N ARG A 944 -3.32 53.93 -72.43
CA ARG A 944 -2.19 54.58 -73.12
C ARG A 944 -1.92 54.02 -74.52
N ARG A 945 -2.33 52.78 -74.82
CA ARG A 945 -2.20 52.21 -76.16
C ARG A 945 -3.19 52.81 -77.15
N LYS A 946 -4.40 53.19 -76.70
CA LYS A 946 -5.38 53.90 -77.53
C LYS A 946 -4.91 55.32 -77.87
N ASP A 947 -4.23 55.99 -76.93
CA ASP A 947 -3.61 57.29 -77.16
C ASP A 947 -2.42 57.25 -78.17
N LEU A 948 -1.90 56.06 -78.48
CA LEU A 948 -0.71 55.87 -79.32
C LEU A 948 -1.00 55.38 -80.75
N GLU A 949 -2.24 55.04 -81.11
CA GLU A 949 -2.59 54.57 -82.47
C GLU A 949 -2.75 55.74 -83.49
N GLY A 950 -1.92 56.78 -83.35
CA GLY A 950 -1.93 58.01 -84.15
C GLY A 950 -0.89 58.10 -85.29
N ASN A 951 0.24 57.38 -85.22
CA ASN A 951 1.19 57.27 -86.36
C ASN A 951 2.23 56.12 -86.21
N PRO A 952 2.39 55.22 -87.21
CA PRO A 952 3.47 54.22 -87.33
C PRO A 952 4.70 54.78 -88.10
N PRO A 953 5.77 54.02 -88.49
CA PRO A 953 6.11 52.57 -88.34
C PRO A 953 7.34 52.33 -87.39
N ILE A 954 8.29 51.36 -87.44
CA ILE A 954 8.96 50.48 -88.46
C ILE A 954 9.43 49.12 -87.85
N PHE A 955 9.64 48.13 -88.74
CA PHE A 955 10.38 46.84 -88.71
C PHE A 955 11.74 46.80 -87.94
N SER A 956 12.37 45.65 -87.60
CA SER A 956 12.14 44.20 -87.91
C SER A 956 12.83 43.21 -86.93
N SER A 957 12.46 41.92 -87.03
CA SER A 957 13.19 40.68 -86.61
C SER A 957 13.44 40.44 -85.11
N ARG A 958 13.11 39.31 -84.46
CA ARG A 958 13.06 37.84 -84.75
C ARG A 958 14.36 37.05 -84.58
N GLN A 959 14.57 36.50 -83.38
CA GLN A 959 14.71 35.06 -83.03
C GLN A 959 14.86 34.99 -81.50
N LYS A 960 14.05 34.30 -80.68
CA LYS A 960 13.47 32.93 -80.67
C LYS A 960 14.47 31.77 -80.50
N TRP A 961 14.73 31.50 -79.21
CA TRP A 961 14.59 30.19 -78.54
C TRP A 961 15.58 29.07 -78.90
N SER A 962 16.45 28.76 -77.94
CA SER A 962 16.17 27.64 -77.02
C SER A 962 16.38 28.11 -75.57
#